data_AF-A0AAN8P5I0-F1
#
_entry.id   AF-A0AAN8P5I0-F1
#
_cell.length_a   1.000
_cell.length_b   1.000
_cell.length_c   1.000
_cell.angle_alpha   90.00
_cell.angle_beta   90.00
_cell.angle_gamma   90.00
#
_symmetry.space_group_name_H-M   'P 1'
#
loop_
_entity.id
_entity.type
_entity.pdbx_description
1 polymer ?
#
loop_
_entity_poly.entity_id
_entity_poly.type
_entity_poly.pdbx_seq_one_letter_code
_entity_poly.pdbx_strand_id
1 'polypeptide(L)'
;MPIDWLWSRIKRTIKNQTRRVNFVISSPLEFATGLVRTHNHTASALHTQKSCLFCNQPYPGVTSQGLEGLQDHRLEINSALINRHSPVNSELRLFGTISPGGSMDSFTIKSTLSSGTNSEVDDVRTVPRYPFRHKTREDFLQDVRRAHQSENYMAIQRFYMRTFDSFAEICAMFKCDGEEEGTDNDDCNLKMDLVYSVHDILRGMPSFIHKTVLKSIINALLEEDRNLYPRDDVRAYFILLQNPVFSSQSSYTIFAHLLRQIVELPTSDHQLLVSWFKTLDVGKLRLVLRHILQFITIRHFPPADKSLPPLGKCRWWIPTGTKVLALINAANNSCNPPLLHYTEFYNSALDHIDLMQDYFNWQNPQRLGQFAYCQYPFILSIVAKRIILTKDSEQQMILTARRSLVAKVVRHQPPQIDIFFLNIHVRRSHLVSDSLNEISTKQKDLKKKLKVSFVGEPGLDMGGLTKEWFLLLIRKIFHPDYGMFVYHPHSRCYWFSTEQEGNLREYNLIGVLMGLAVYNSIILDLHFPSICYKKLLSPPVVPSVDNSCVGVVRQPTIDDLAEIMPEVAKGLKDLLSYEGNVEEDMCLNFQASLEEYGEVKTYKLKENGDNIPVTNENRNYYVELYLNWILNSSIYEQFRAFYLGFHSVCASNALIMLRPEEVEMLVCGSPNLDLNELRKVTEYDGYKPDDPMIIEFWDVLQSLSDELKKKFLLFTTGSDRVPVGGMGEMTFKITRITNRPNNLPEAHTCFNQLVLPQYETRGILQQKLIIAISNAEGFGLE
;
A
#
# COMPACT_ATOMS: atom_id res chain seq x y z
N MET A 1 23.67 -25.84 30.28
CA MET A 1 23.79 -26.73 29.09
C MET A 1 23.17 -26.07 27.86
N PRO A 2 23.90 -25.28 27.04
CA PRO A 2 23.28 -24.76 25.81
C PRO A 2 24.28 -24.34 24.69
N ILE A 3 24.83 -25.26 23.91
CA ILE A 3 25.51 -24.90 22.64
C ILE A 3 25.13 -25.92 21.55
N ASP A 4 25.13 -27.21 21.88
CA ASP A 4 24.83 -28.27 20.91
C ASP A 4 23.37 -28.30 20.44
N TRP A 5 22.43 -27.86 21.29
CA TRP A 5 21.01 -27.81 20.92
C TRP A 5 20.71 -26.71 19.88
N LEU A 6 21.33 -25.53 20.02
CA LEU A 6 21.17 -24.40 19.09
C LEU A 6 21.85 -24.69 17.75
N TRP A 7 23.05 -25.29 17.77
CA TRP A 7 23.75 -25.70 16.56
C TRP A 7 23.07 -26.86 15.82
N SER A 8 22.42 -27.78 16.54
CA SER A 8 21.58 -28.83 15.95
C SER A 8 20.35 -28.26 15.21
N ARG A 9 19.72 -27.22 15.78
CA ARG A 9 18.58 -26.52 15.16
C ARG A 9 19.02 -25.77 13.89
N ILE A 10 20.13 -25.03 13.97
CA ILE A 10 20.71 -24.29 12.83
C ILE A 10 21.14 -25.25 11.70
N LYS A 11 21.77 -26.39 12.04
CA LYS A 11 22.13 -27.42 11.04
C LYS A 11 20.89 -28.04 10.38
N ARG A 12 19.80 -28.28 11.11
CA ARG A 12 18.53 -28.79 10.53
C ARG A 12 17.89 -27.77 9.58
N THR A 13 17.88 -26.49 9.95
CA THR A 13 17.34 -25.42 9.11
C THR A 13 18.15 -25.24 7.82
N ILE A 14 19.49 -25.32 7.91
CA ILE A 14 20.37 -25.21 6.75
C ILE A 14 20.27 -26.45 5.85
N LYS A 15 20.23 -27.67 6.42
CA LYS A 15 20.16 -28.93 5.66
C LYS A 15 18.84 -29.11 4.90
N ASN A 16 17.75 -28.52 5.38
CA ASN A 16 16.47 -28.49 4.66
C ASN A 16 16.47 -27.47 3.49
N GLN A 17 17.34 -26.45 3.52
CA GLN A 17 17.50 -25.47 2.44
C GLN A 17 18.58 -25.85 1.40
N THR A 18 19.51 -26.76 1.71
CA THR A 18 20.66 -27.10 0.84
C THR A 18 20.56 -28.41 0.07
N ARG A 19 19.36 -29.00 -0.11
CA ARG A 19 19.19 -30.21 -0.95
C ARG A 19 19.46 -30.02 -2.46
N ARG A 20 20.11 -28.92 -2.89
CA ARG A 20 20.51 -28.70 -4.29
C ARG A 20 21.97 -28.26 -4.54
N VAL A 21 22.85 -28.16 -3.55
CA VAL A 21 24.28 -27.88 -3.83
C VAL A 21 25.19 -28.62 -2.85
N ASN A 22 25.98 -29.57 -3.37
CA ASN A 22 26.98 -30.32 -2.61
C ASN A 22 28.22 -29.45 -2.36
N PHE A 23 28.42 -29.01 -1.11
CA PHE A 23 29.76 -28.69 -0.58
C PHE A 23 29.84 -29.17 0.87
N VAL A 24 30.76 -30.09 1.13
CA VAL A 24 31.12 -30.54 2.49
C VAL A 24 32.22 -29.61 2.99
N ILE A 25 32.00 -28.92 4.11
CA ILE A 25 32.99 -28.04 4.76
C ILE A 25 33.29 -28.61 6.15
N SER A 26 34.55 -28.95 6.41
CA SER A 26 35.01 -29.63 7.63
C SER A 26 35.73 -28.72 8.64
N SER A 27 36.10 -27.46 8.32
CA SER A 27 36.63 -26.53 9.34
C SER A 27 36.62 -25.03 8.91
N PRO A 28 36.76 -24.07 9.86
CA PRO A 28 36.75 -22.62 9.58
C PRO A 28 38.00 -22.06 8.88
N LEU A 29 39.14 -22.77 8.94
CA LEU A 29 40.43 -22.24 8.46
C LEU A 29 40.59 -22.33 6.94
N GLU A 30 39.98 -23.33 6.29
CA GLU A 30 40.02 -23.51 4.83
C GLU A 30 39.13 -22.51 4.07
N PHE A 31 38.13 -21.91 4.74
CA PHE A 31 37.28 -20.88 4.14
C PHE A 31 38.02 -19.55 3.94
N ALA A 32 38.99 -19.24 4.81
CA ALA A 32 39.75 -17.99 4.76
C ALA A 32 40.80 -17.97 3.63
N THR A 33 41.41 -19.11 3.30
CA THR A 33 42.45 -19.21 2.25
C THR A 33 41.86 -19.29 0.84
N GLY A 34 40.63 -19.79 0.68
CA GLY A 34 39.91 -19.79 -0.60
C GLY A 34 39.49 -18.39 -1.10
N LEU A 35 39.28 -17.44 -0.20
CA LEU A 35 38.81 -16.07 -0.52
C LEU A 35 39.93 -15.10 -0.97
N VAL A 36 41.20 -15.41 -0.68
CA VAL A 36 42.33 -14.53 -1.08
C VAL A 36 42.65 -14.67 -2.57
N ARG A 37 42.33 -15.80 -3.22
CA ARG A 37 42.62 -16.01 -4.65
C ARG A 37 41.55 -15.46 -5.61
N THR A 38 40.33 -15.19 -5.15
CA THR A 38 39.24 -14.71 -6.02
C THR A 38 39.14 -13.18 -6.10
N HIS A 39 39.79 -12.44 -5.21
CA HIS A 39 39.74 -10.97 -5.17
C HIS A 39 40.79 -10.23 -6.01
N ASN A 40 41.74 -10.93 -6.65
CA ASN A 40 42.77 -10.28 -7.48
C ASN A 40 42.33 -9.96 -8.93
N HIS A 41 41.09 -10.25 -9.34
CA HIS A 41 40.64 -9.99 -10.72
C HIS A 41 39.48 -8.99 -10.88
N THR A 42 39.04 -8.31 -9.82
CA THR A 42 37.98 -7.27 -9.93
C THR A 42 38.21 -6.10 -8.98
N ALA A 43 39.41 -5.52 -9.00
CA ALA A 43 39.72 -4.27 -8.32
C ALA A 43 40.31 -3.25 -9.30
N SER A 44 39.42 -2.54 -9.99
CA SER A 44 39.72 -1.26 -10.63
C SER A 44 38.44 -0.43 -10.64
N ALA A 45 38.55 0.81 -10.19
CA ALA A 45 37.54 1.87 -10.10
C ALA A 45 36.66 1.92 -8.82
N LEU A 46 36.98 2.95 -8.00
CA LEU A 46 36.15 3.76 -7.09
C LEU A 46 36.71 3.86 -5.66
N HIS A 47 37.83 4.57 -5.52
CA HIS A 47 38.15 5.34 -4.33
C HIS A 47 37.59 6.77 -4.50
N THR A 48 36.59 7.15 -3.71
CA THR A 48 36.33 8.55 -3.36
C THR A 48 35.83 8.60 -1.92
N GLN A 49 36.64 9.22 -1.07
CA GLN A 49 36.38 9.45 0.35
C GLN A 49 35.21 10.45 0.52
N LYS A 50 34.23 10.14 1.38
CA LYS A 50 33.23 11.09 1.89
C LYS A 50 33.67 11.57 3.28
N SER A 51 33.91 12.88 3.41
CA SER A 51 34.08 13.59 4.68
C SER A 51 32.72 13.96 5.32
N CYS A 52 32.74 14.15 6.63
CA CYS A 52 31.60 14.38 7.54
C CYS A 52 31.24 15.88 7.60
N LEU A 53 29.94 16.23 7.58
CA LEU A 53 29.43 17.60 7.50
C LEU A 53 28.52 17.96 8.70
N PHE A 54 28.99 17.76 9.94
CA PHE A 54 28.26 18.19 11.15
C PHE A 54 29.14 18.81 12.26
N CYS A 55 30.40 19.15 11.98
CA CYS A 55 31.28 19.77 12.97
C CYS A 55 31.89 21.08 12.45
N ASN A 56 31.32 22.20 12.90
CA ASN A 56 31.90 23.55 12.78
C ASN A 56 33.09 23.71 13.74
N GLN A 57 34.28 23.19 13.40
CA GLN A 57 35.56 23.67 13.94
C GLN A 57 36.70 23.56 12.90
N PRO A 58 37.62 24.54 12.82
CA PRO A 58 38.72 24.53 11.86
C PRO A 58 39.97 23.87 12.44
N TYR A 59 40.76 23.17 11.61
CA TYR A 59 42.17 22.90 11.91
C TYR A 59 43.07 23.13 10.68
N PRO A 60 44.33 23.56 10.88
CA PRO A 60 45.13 24.28 9.89
C PRO A 60 46.19 23.42 9.17
N GLY A 61 46.67 23.93 8.02
CA GLY A 61 47.86 23.46 7.28
C GLY A 61 47.55 22.26 6.37
N VAL A 62 47.85 22.24 5.08
CA VAL A 62 49.12 22.60 4.42
C VAL A 62 48.86 23.06 2.97
N THR A 63 49.78 23.90 2.53
CA THR A 63 49.93 24.72 1.33
C THR A 63 49.81 24.05 -0.05
N SER A 64 49.17 24.81 -0.94
CA SER A 64 49.36 25.00 -2.39
C SER A 64 50.54 24.30 -3.09
N GLN A 65 50.24 23.62 -4.21
CA GLN A 65 50.84 23.85 -5.55
C GLN A 65 50.27 22.84 -6.57
N GLY A 66 49.92 23.31 -7.77
CA GLY A 66 49.67 22.47 -8.95
C GLY A 66 48.34 22.71 -9.67
N LEU A 67 48.29 23.81 -10.42
CA LEU A 67 47.24 24.15 -11.39
C LEU A 67 47.44 23.38 -12.71
N GLU A 68 46.34 23.29 -13.46
CA GLU A 68 46.23 23.10 -14.93
C GLU A 68 46.24 21.68 -15.52
N GLY A 69 45.12 21.35 -16.18
CA GLY A 69 45.01 20.33 -17.21
C GLY A 69 44.00 19.21 -16.93
N LEU A 70 42.71 19.46 -17.24
CA LEU A 70 41.67 18.50 -17.71
C LEU A 70 40.27 19.11 -17.52
N GLN A 71 39.99 20.18 -18.26
CA GLN A 71 38.63 20.52 -18.70
C GLN A 71 38.29 19.66 -19.93
N ASP A 72 37.00 19.39 -20.13
CA ASP A 72 36.39 18.61 -21.22
C ASP A 72 36.39 17.08 -21.09
N HIS A 73 35.51 16.57 -20.22
CA HIS A 73 34.64 15.39 -20.51
C HIS A 73 33.63 15.02 -19.40
N ARG A 74 33.24 15.94 -18.49
CA ARG A 74 32.38 15.61 -17.34
C ARG A 74 30.96 16.19 -17.35
N LEU A 75 30.41 16.52 -18.52
CA LEU A 75 29.12 17.23 -18.63
C LEU A 75 27.96 16.49 -19.33
N GLU A 76 28.09 15.24 -19.77
CA GLU A 76 27.00 14.60 -20.56
C GLU A 76 26.26 13.42 -19.92
N ILE A 77 26.60 12.98 -18.70
CA ILE A 77 25.92 11.81 -18.08
C ILE A 77 24.96 12.21 -16.94
N ASN A 78 25.07 13.42 -16.39
CA ASN A 78 24.19 13.89 -15.29
C ASN A 78 23.09 14.88 -15.72
N SER A 79 23.02 15.26 -17.00
CA SER A 79 21.98 16.16 -17.53
C SER A 79 20.67 15.46 -17.91
N ALA A 80 20.67 14.13 -18.07
CA ALA A 80 19.48 13.36 -18.47
C ALA A 80 18.49 13.05 -17.33
N LEU A 81 18.85 13.29 -16.07
CA LEU A 81 17.99 13.06 -14.90
C LEU A 81 17.50 14.35 -14.22
N ILE A 82 17.96 15.53 -14.64
CA ILE A 82 17.73 16.80 -13.92
C ILE A 82 16.78 17.77 -14.66
N ASN A 83 16.51 17.60 -15.95
CA ASN A 83 15.62 18.51 -16.72
C ASN A 83 14.19 17.98 -16.95
N ARG A 84 13.47 17.53 -15.92
CA ARG A 84 12.00 17.35 -15.99
C ARG A 84 11.29 17.67 -14.67
N HIS A 85 11.26 18.94 -14.25
CA HIS A 85 10.36 19.40 -13.19
C HIS A 85 9.76 20.78 -13.49
N SER A 86 8.47 20.81 -13.87
CA SER A 86 7.40 21.79 -13.53
C SER A 86 6.11 21.45 -14.31
N PRO A 87 4.90 21.88 -13.87
CA PRO A 87 4.22 21.57 -12.61
C PRO A 87 3.40 20.26 -12.72
N VAL A 88 3.05 19.65 -11.59
CA VAL A 88 2.33 18.37 -11.52
C VAL A 88 0.82 18.65 -11.52
N ASN A 89 0.19 18.54 -12.68
CA ASN A 89 -1.22 18.15 -12.76
C ASN A 89 -1.33 16.63 -12.63
N SER A 90 -2.34 16.20 -11.91
CA SER A 90 -2.75 14.81 -11.68
C SER A 90 -3.22 14.15 -12.98
N GLU A 91 -2.31 13.78 -13.88
CA GLU A 91 -2.61 12.94 -15.04
C GLU A 91 -1.46 11.96 -15.37
N LEU A 92 -1.81 10.67 -15.40
CA LEU A 92 -1.20 9.57 -16.16
C LEU A 92 0.33 9.62 -16.40
N ARG A 93 1.12 9.30 -15.36
CA ARG A 93 2.47 8.73 -15.53
C ARG A 93 2.44 7.21 -15.33
N LEU A 94 1.77 6.49 -16.23
CA LEU A 94 1.76 5.02 -16.25
C LEU A 94 2.42 4.39 -17.49
N PHE A 95 2.91 5.19 -18.43
CA PHE A 95 3.59 4.67 -19.63
C PHE A 95 4.99 5.28 -19.76
N GLY A 96 5.99 4.53 -19.31
CA GLY A 96 7.37 4.73 -19.75
C GLY A 96 7.50 4.28 -21.21
N THR A 97 8.02 5.17 -22.06
CA THR A 97 8.34 4.92 -23.47
C THR A 97 9.19 3.66 -23.63
N ILE A 98 8.70 2.68 -24.39
CA ILE A 98 9.48 1.52 -24.84
C ILE A 98 9.49 1.54 -26.37
N SER A 99 10.66 1.80 -26.96
CA SER A 99 10.92 1.62 -28.39
C SER A 99 10.89 0.14 -28.76
N PRO A 100 10.43 -0.24 -29.97
CA PRO A 100 10.37 -1.63 -30.38
C PRO A 100 11.76 -2.09 -30.84
N GLY A 101 12.39 -2.97 -30.06
CA GLY A 101 13.63 -3.66 -30.44
C GLY A 101 13.54 -5.13 -30.05
N GLY A 102 13.37 -6.01 -31.04
CA GLY A 102 13.33 -7.46 -30.83
C GLY A 102 12.86 -8.22 -32.08
N SER A 103 13.85 -8.69 -32.85
CA SER A 103 13.85 -9.54 -34.05
C SER A 103 12.53 -10.20 -34.50
N MET A 104 12.13 -9.87 -35.73
CA MET A 104 11.29 -10.69 -36.60
C MET A 104 12.04 -11.97 -37.01
N ASP A 105 11.48 -13.13 -36.71
CA ASP A 105 11.77 -14.34 -37.49
C ASP A 105 10.95 -14.28 -38.79
N SER A 106 11.66 -14.34 -39.90
CA SER A 106 11.19 -14.17 -41.26
C SER A 106 10.36 -15.35 -41.74
N PHE A 107 9.12 -15.09 -42.16
CA PHE A 107 8.43 -15.93 -43.14
C PHE A 107 8.53 -15.28 -44.52
N THR A 108 9.34 -15.89 -45.38
CA THR A 108 9.60 -15.50 -46.76
C THR A 108 8.35 -15.70 -47.61
N ILE A 109 7.74 -14.63 -48.11
CA ILE A 109 6.77 -14.66 -49.23
C ILE A 109 7.46 -14.02 -50.43
N LYS A 110 7.61 -14.78 -51.51
CA LYS A 110 8.20 -14.37 -52.79
C LYS A 110 7.33 -13.27 -53.42
N SER A 111 7.92 -12.10 -53.65
CA SER A 111 7.35 -11.05 -54.50
C SER A 111 7.72 -11.30 -55.96
N THR A 112 6.71 -11.43 -56.81
CA THR A 112 6.85 -11.34 -58.26
C THR A 112 6.67 -9.86 -58.62
N LEU A 113 7.72 -9.21 -59.11
CA LEU A 113 7.64 -7.84 -59.63
C LEU A 113 6.86 -7.83 -60.95
N SER A 114 5.84 -6.98 -61.04
CA SER A 114 5.43 -6.35 -62.30
C SER A 114 5.12 -4.87 -62.05
N SER A 115 5.78 -4.04 -62.85
CA SER A 115 5.74 -2.58 -62.94
C SER A 115 4.34 -1.96 -63.10
N GLY A 116 4.10 -0.84 -62.43
CA GLY A 116 2.96 0.05 -62.69
C GLY A 116 3.11 1.37 -61.95
N THR A 117 3.18 2.45 -62.72
CA THR A 117 3.43 3.86 -62.39
C THR A 117 2.43 4.53 -61.44
N ASN A 118 2.94 5.54 -60.70
CA ASN A 118 2.26 6.53 -59.85
C ASN A 118 0.87 6.99 -60.34
N SER A 119 -0.09 7.00 -59.42
CA SER A 119 -1.13 8.04 -59.36
C SER A 119 -1.53 8.23 -57.89
N GLU A 120 -1.54 9.49 -57.45
CA GLU A 120 -2.05 9.96 -56.17
C GLU A 120 -3.53 9.53 -56.03
N VAL A 121 -3.85 8.80 -54.96
CA VAL A 121 -5.23 8.55 -54.57
C VAL A 121 -5.42 9.28 -53.24
N ASP A 122 -6.16 10.38 -53.30
CA ASP A 122 -6.76 11.01 -52.12
C ASP A 122 -7.55 9.95 -51.35
N ASP A 123 -7.16 9.70 -50.10
CA ASP A 123 -7.80 8.73 -49.20
C ASP A 123 -9.13 9.29 -48.71
N VAL A 124 -10.18 9.18 -49.54
CA VAL A 124 -11.56 9.49 -49.18
C VAL A 124 -12.01 8.49 -48.12
N ARG A 125 -11.87 8.82 -46.83
CA ARG A 125 -12.47 8.05 -45.73
C ARG A 125 -13.99 7.95 -45.95
N THR A 126 -14.45 6.78 -46.35
CA THR A 126 -15.87 6.47 -46.51
C THR A 126 -16.58 6.58 -45.16
N VAL A 127 -17.67 7.35 -45.08
CA VAL A 127 -18.45 7.52 -43.84
C VAL A 127 -18.91 6.13 -43.33
N PRO A 128 -18.63 5.78 -42.05
CA PRO A 128 -19.07 4.53 -41.45
C PRO A 128 -20.59 4.33 -41.57
N ARG A 129 -21.04 3.18 -42.10
CA ARG A 129 -22.47 2.83 -42.17
C ARG A 129 -22.77 1.68 -41.21
N TYR A 130 -23.51 1.99 -40.14
CA TYR A 130 -23.93 1.00 -39.16
C TYR A 130 -25.23 0.29 -39.60
N PRO A 131 -25.39 -1.01 -39.31
CA PRO A 131 -26.64 -1.72 -39.53
C PRO A 131 -27.76 -1.14 -38.66
N PHE A 132 -28.97 -1.01 -39.18
CA PHE A 132 -30.11 -0.49 -38.40
C PHE A 132 -30.60 -1.55 -37.40
N ARG A 133 -30.44 -1.28 -36.10
CA ARG A 133 -30.74 -2.21 -35.00
C ARG A 133 -31.49 -1.52 -33.85
N HIS A 134 -32.79 -1.34 -34.00
CA HIS A 134 -33.62 -0.80 -32.90
C HIS A 134 -34.31 -1.95 -32.15
N LYS A 135 -33.78 -2.33 -30.98
CA LYS A 135 -34.45 -3.27 -30.07
C LYS A 135 -34.38 -2.71 -28.65
N THR A 136 -35.54 -2.58 -28.01
CA THR A 136 -35.62 -2.03 -26.66
C THR A 136 -35.31 -3.10 -25.61
N ARG A 137 -35.06 -2.66 -24.37
CA ARG A 137 -34.86 -3.56 -23.23
C ARG A 137 -36.08 -4.45 -23.01
N GLU A 138 -37.28 -3.90 -23.10
CA GLU A 138 -38.54 -4.59 -22.87
C GLU A 138 -38.76 -5.68 -23.93
N ASP A 139 -38.46 -5.39 -25.20
CA ASP A 139 -38.53 -6.36 -26.30
C ASP A 139 -37.57 -7.55 -26.07
N PHE A 140 -36.34 -7.25 -25.66
CA PHE A 140 -35.35 -8.29 -25.34
C PHE A 140 -35.80 -9.15 -24.15
N LEU A 141 -36.30 -8.54 -23.08
CA LEU A 141 -36.81 -9.28 -21.92
C LEU A 141 -38.02 -10.15 -22.27
N GLN A 142 -38.89 -9.70 -23.17
CA GLN A 142 -40.02 -10.49 -23.64
C GLN A 142 -39.57 -11.70 -24.46
N ASP A 143 -38.56 -11.56 -25.31
CA ASP A 143 -37.97 -12.70 -26.03
C ASP A 143 -37.33 -13.72 -25.09
N VAL A 144 -36.69 -13.22 -24.02
CA VAL A 144 -36.10 -14.07 -22.98
C VAL A 144 -37.15 -14.85 -22.22
N ARG A 145 -38.25 -14.20 -21.81
CA ARG A 145 -39.39 -14.89 -21.18
C ARG A 145 -40.01 -15.94 -22.09
N ARG A 146 -40.19 -15.62 -23.38
CA ARG A 146 -40.71 -16.57 -24.38
C ARG A 146 -39.81 -17.78 -24.56
N ALA A 147 -38.50 -17.60 -24.60
CA ALA A 147 -37.56 -18.71 -24.74
C ALA A 147 -37.54 -19.63 -23.51
N HIS A 148 -37.61 -19.08 -22.29
CA HIS A 148 -37.69 -19.89 -21.08
C HIS A 148 -39.00 -20.69 -20.99
N GLN A 149 -40.12 -20.10 -21.43
CA GLN A 149 -41.42 -20.79 -21.45
C GLN A 149 -41.50 -21.90 -22.50
N SER A 150 -40.80 -21.74 -23.62
CA SER A 150 -40.85 -22.68 -24.75
C SER A 150 -39.66 -23.65 -24.83
N GLU A 151 -38.68 -23.49 -23.93
CA GLU A 151 -37.36 -24.15 -23.95
C GLU A 151 -36.59 -23.99 -25.29
N ASN A 152 -37.02 -23.08 -26.17
CA ASN A 152 -36.41 -22.84 -27.47
C ASN A 152 -35.59 -21.55 -27.45
N TYR A 153 -34.27 -21.71 -27.32
CA TYR A 153 -33.34 -20.60 -27.24
C TYR A 153 -32.77 -20.14 -28.60
N MET A 154 -33.25 -20.68 -29.73
CA MET A 154 -32.69 -20.36 -31.05
C MET A 154 -32.75 -18.86 -31.40
N ALA A 155 -33.83 -18.17 -31.00
CA ALA A 155 -33.97 -16.73 -31.23
C ALA A 155 -32.93 -15.93 -30.42
N ILE A 156 -32.70 -16.32 -29.17
CA ILE A 156 -31.72 -15.69 -28.27
C ILE A 156 -30.30 -15.98 -28.74
N GLN A 157 -30.03 -17.22 -29.15
CA GLN A 157 -28.74 -17.60 -29.70
C GLN A 157 -28.42 -16.79 -30.97
N ARG A 158 -29.38 -16.62 -31.89
CA ARG A 158 -29.18 -15.77 -33.08
C ARG A 158 -28.99 -14.30 -32.73
N PHE A 159 -29.68 -13.79 -31.70
CA PHE A 159 -29.49 -12.44 -31.21
C PHE A 159 -28.06 -12.24 -30.74
N TYR A 160 -27.59 -13.03 -29.77
CA TYR A 160 -26.22 -12.96 -29.25
C TYR A 160 -25.17 -13.16 -30.34
N MET A 161 -25.39 -14.12 -31.24
CA MET A 161 -24.48 -14.39 -32.34
C MET A 161 -24.28 -13.17 -33.23
N ARG A 162 -25.36 -12.44 -33.55
CA ARG A 162 -25.30 -11.25 -34.42
C ARG A 162 -24.78 -10.02 -33.68
N THR A 163 -25.24 -9.79 -32.46
CA THR A 163 -24.85 -8.60 -31.66
C THR A 163 -23.35 -8.53 -31.42
N PHE A 164 -22.70 -9.67 -31.16
CA PHE A 164 -21.27 -9.72 -30.84
C PHE A 164 -20.38 -10.14 -32.02
N ASP A 165 -20.89 -10.18 -33.26
CA ASP A 165 -20.15 -10.68 -34.43
C ASP A 165 -19.11 -9.68 -34.95
N SER A 166 -19.39 -8.38 -34.82
CA SER A 166 -18.50 -7.29 -35.23
C SER A 166 -18.64 -6.08 -34.31
N PHE A 167 -17.65 -5.18 -34.34
CA PHE A 167 -17.68 -3.96 -33.54
C PHE A 167 -18.80 -3.01 -34.00
N ALA A 168 -19.09 -3.01 -35.31
CA ALA A 168 -20.19 -2.26 -35.88
C ALA A 168 -21.56 -2.74 -35.37
N GLU A 169 -21.77 -4.05 -35.23
CA GLU A 169 -23.03 -4.61 -34.70
C GLU A 169 -23.19 -4.32 -33.20
N ILE A 170 -22.10 -4.36 -32.42
CA ILE A 170 -22.11 -3.97 -31.01
C ILE A 170 -22.54 -2.50 -30.88
N CYS A 171 -21.90 -1.61 -31.64
CA CYS A 171 -22.22 -0.19 -31.60
C CYS A 171 -23.65 0.08 -32.08
N ALA A 172 -24.08 -0.55 -33.18
CA ALA A 172 -25.44 -0.42 -33.69
C ALA A 172 -26.52 -0.82 -32.68
N MET A 173 -26.25 -1.83 -31.85
CA MET A 173 -27.20 -2.32 -30.86
C MET A 173 -27.25 -1.43 -29.61
N PHE A 174 -26.08 -0.99 -29.12
CA PHE A 174 -25.98 -0.40 -27.79
C PHE A 174 -25.78 1.13 -27.77
N LYS A 175 -25.42 1.77 -28.88
CA LYS A 175 -25.28 3.23 -28.97
C LYS A 175 -26.68 3.90 -28.95
N CYS A 176 -26.79 5.08 -28.34
CA CYS A 176 -28.04 5.85 -28.42
C CYS A 176 -28.21 6.45 -29.81
N ASP A 177 -29.46 6.47 -30.30
CA ASP A 177 -29.81 7.02 -31.60
C ASP A 177 -30.02 8.54 -31.45
N GLY A 178 -29.18 9.41 -32.05
CA GLY A 178 -29.58 10.82 -32.26
C GLY A 178 -28.63 11.97 -31.90
N GLU A 179 -27.33 11.78 -31.63
CA GLU A 179 -26.42 12.93 -31.46
C GLU A 179 -25.26 12.88 -32.47
N GLU A 180 -25.19 13.89 -33.34
CA GLU A 180 -23.93 14.34 -33.93
C GLU A 180 -22.95 14.59 -32.78
N GLU A 181 -21.69 14.16 -32.91
CA GLU A 181 -20.66 14.29 -31.87
C GLU A 181 -20.64 15.70 -31.25
N GLY A 182 -21.33 15.88 -30.13
CA GLY A 182 -21.77 17.20 -29.69
C GLY A 182 -21.81 17.34 -28.19
N THR A 183 -20.73 17.92 -27.67
CA THR A 183 -20.60 18.74 -26.45
C THR A 183 -20.24 18.13 -25.10
N ASP A 184 -20.45 16.84 -24.81
CA ASP A 184 -19.94 16.26 -23.56
C ASP A 184 -18.87 15.19 -23.82
N ASN A 185 -17.60 15.55 -23.56
CA ASN A 185 -16.46 14.71 -23.90
C ASN A 185 -16.40 13.41 -23.09
N ASP A 186 -17.15 13.32 -21.98
CA ASP A 186 -17.02 12.26 -20.98
C ASP A 186 -18.16 11.23 -20.98
N ASP A 187 -19.26 11.43 -21.72
CA ASP A 187 -20.34 10.43 -21.79
C ASP A 187 -19.99 9.28 -22.76
N CYS A 188 -20.22 8.06 -22.30
CA CYS A 188 -20.10 6.84 -23.10
C CYS A 188 -21.17 6.76 -24.20
N ASN A 189 -22.30 7.45 -24.05
CA ASN A 189 -23.41 7.48 -25.02
C ASN A 189 -23.92 6.06 -25.38
N LEU A 190 -24.13 5.24 -24.35
CA LEU A 190 -24.60 3.86 -24.45
C LEU A 190 -25.93 3.67 -23.73
N LYS A 191 -26.79 2.82 -24.29
CA LYS A 191 -28.01 2.30 -23.66
C LYS A 191 -27.64 1.34 -22.51
N MET A 192 -27.09 1.86 -21.41
CA MET A 192 -26.50 1.07 -20.32
C MET A 192 -27.49 0.08 -19.68
N ASP A 193 -28.76 0.43 -19.56
CA ASP A 193 -29.81 -0.48 -19.05
C ASP A 193 -29.98 -1.72 -19.93
N LEU A 194 -29.85 -1.56 -21.25
CA LEU A 194 -29.90 -2.65 -22.20
C LEU A 194 -28.62 -3.50 -22.11
N VAL A 195 -27.44 -2.87 -22.04
CA VAL A 195 -26.15 -3.56 -21.86
C VAL A 195 -26.18 -4.44 -20.61
N TYR A 196 -26.63 -3.89 -19.48
CA TYR A 196 -26.73 -4.62 -18.21
C TYR A 196 -27.71 -5.79 -18.31
N SER A 197 -28.88 -5.56 -18.88
CA SER A 197 -29.90 -6.61 -19.04
C SER A 197 -29.41 -7.75 -19.92
N VAL A 198 -28.75 -7.44 -21.04
CA VAL A 198 -28.18 -8.43 -21.98
C VAL A 198 -27.06 -9.24 -21.32
N HIS A 199 -26.18 -8.60 -20.55
CA HIS A 199 -25.10 -9.30 -19.84
C HIS A 199 -25.61 -10.11 -18.65
N ASP A 200 -26.52 -9.59 -17.83
CA ASP A 200 -27.00 -10.32 -16.64
C ASP A 200 -27.74 -11.59 -17.02
N ILE A 201 -28.58 -11.53 -18.05
CA ILE A 201 -29.30 -12.70 -18.56
C ILE A 201 -28.34 -13.76 -19.10
N LEU A 202 -27.24 -13.35 -19.73
CA LEU A 202 -26.25 -14.28 -20.28
C LEU A 202 -25.66 -15.20 -19.21
N ARG A 203 -25.57 -14.78 -17.93
CA ARG A 203 -25.05 -15.64 -16.84
C ARG A 203 -25.88 -16.91 -16.63
N GLY A 204 -27.20 -16.81 -16.74
CA GLY A 204 -28.14 -17.93 -16.54
C GLY A 204 -28.36 -18.79 -17.79
N MET A 205 -27.77 -18.42 -18.92
CA MET A 205 -28.00 -19.10 -20.19
C MET A 205 -27.24 -20.42 -20.32
N PRO A 206 -27.76 -21.40 -21.10
CA PRO A 206 -27.07 -22.65 -21.37
C PRO A 206 -25.68 -22.49 -22.02
N SER A 207 -24.79 -23.46 -21.79
CA SER A 207 -23.38 -23.42 -22.21
C SER A 207 -23.17 -23.30 -23.74
N PHE A 208 -24.11 -23.76 -24.56
CA PHE A 208 -24.03 -23.60 -26.02
C PHE A 208 -24.19 -22.14 -26.45
N ILE A 209 -24.95 -21.33 -25.72
CA ILE A 209 -25.08 -19.88 -25.95
C ILE A 209 -23.78 -19.18 -25.59
N HIS A 210 -23.15 -19.54 -24.47
CA HIS A 210 -21.83 -19.02 -24.09
C HIS A 210 -20.78 -19.32 -25.17
N LYS A 211 -20.74 -20.55 -25.69
CA LYS A 211 -19.85 -20.92 -26.81
C LYS A 211 -20.13 -20.10 -28.08
N THR A 212 -21.41 -19.84 -28.37
CA THR A 212 -21.81 -19.02 -29.53
C THR A 212 -21.32 -17.59 -29.38
N VAL A 213 -21.54 -16.98 -28.20
CA VAL A 213 -21.04 -15.62 -27.88
C VAL A 213 -19.52 -15.55 -28.01
N LEU A 214 -18.79 -16.52 -27.46
CA LEU A 214 -17.32 -16.55 -27.58
C LEU A 214 -16.87 -16.60 -29.04
N LYS A 215 -17.52 -17.41 -29.87
CA LYS A 215 -17.20 -17.50 -31.29
C LYS A 215 -17.43 -16.16 -32.01
N SER A 216 -18.55 -15.50 -31.73
CA SER A 216 -18.83 -14.17 -32.27
C SER A 216 -17.81 -13.13 -31.82
N ILE A 217 -17.45 -13.12 -30.53
CA ILE A 217 -16.40 -12.22 -30.00
C ILE A 217 -15.05 -12.48 -30.71
N ILE A 218 -14.69 -13.73 -31.00
CA ILE A 218 -13.48 -14.03 -31.77
C ILE A 218 -13.54 -13.38 -33.15
N ASN A 219 -14.67 -13.49 -33.87
CA ASN A 219 -14.83 -12.86 -35.18
C ASN A 219 -14.64 -11.34 -35.08
N ALA A 220 -15.27 -10.71 -34.09
CA ALA A 220 -15.18 -9.27 -33.84
C ALA A 220 -13.75 -8.81 -33.53
N LEU A 221 -12.99 -9.60 -32.77
CA LEU A 221 -11.60 -9.25 -32.41
C LEU A 221 -10.60 -9.47 -33.57
N LEU A 222 -10.91 -10.34 -34.53
CA LEU A 222 -10.06 -10.66 -35.69
C LEU A 222 -10.30 -9.76 -36.90
N GLU A 223 -11.32 -8.91 -36.87
CA GLU A 223 -11.63 -7.95 -37.94
C GLU A 223 -10.50 -6.92 -38.11
N GLU A 224 -9.79 -6.95 -39.24
CA GLU A 224 -8.58 -6.16 -39.52
C GLU A 224 -8.88 -4.69 -39.91
N ASP A 225 -9.90 -4.46 -40.74
CA ASP A 225 -10.30 -3.11 -41.21
C ASP A 225 -11.66 -2.70 -40.64
N ARG A 226 -11.63 -1.94 -39.54
CA ARG A 226 -12.84 -1.46 -38.88
C ARG A 226 -13.19 -0.06 -39.39
N ASN A 227 -14.16 0.03 -40.29
CA ASN A 227 -14.71 1.32 -40.70
C ASN A 227 -15.69 1.85 -39.63
N LEU A 228 -15.15 2.39 -38.54
CA LEU A 228 -15.90 2.89 -37.38
C LEU A 228 -15.59 4.36 -37.10
N TYR A 229 -16.48 5.03 -36.37
CA TYR A 229 -16.16 6.34 -35.79
C TYR A 229 -15.06 6.23 -34.73
N PRO A 230 -14.25 7.30 -34.50
CA PRO A 230 -13.05 7.25 -33.67
C PRO A 230 -13.26 6.71 -32.23
N ARG A 231 -14.44 6.92 -31.63
CA ARG A 231 -14.76 6.48 -30.26
C ARG A 231 -15.49 5.13 -30.19
N ASP A 232 -15.99 4.63 -31.32
CA ASP A 232 -16.85 3.44 -31.34
C ASP A 232 -16.06 2.15 -31.08
N ASP A 233 -14.77 2.12 -31.43
CA ASP A 233 -13.86 1.05 -31.01
C ASP A 233 -13.78 0.93 -29.49
N VAL A 234 -13.56 2.07 -28.81
CA VAL A 234 -13.45 2.13 -27.35
C VAL A 234 -14.76 1.68 -26.68
N ARG A 235 -15.92 2.09 -27.24
CA ARG A 235 -17.25 1.67 -26.76
C ARG A 235 -17.43 0.16 -26.85
N ALA A 236 -17.07 -0.44 -27.97
CA ALA A 236 -17.16 -1.88 -28.15
C ALA A 236 -16.26 -2.63 -27.15
N TYR A 237 -15.02 -2.18 -26.94
CA TYR A 237 -14.14 -2.76 -25.91
C TYR A 237 -14.73 -2.62 -24.50
N PHE A 238 -15.29 -1.46 -24.16
CA PHE A 238 -15.92 -1.20 -22.87
C PHE A 238 -17.13 -2.13 -22.61
N ILE A 239 -17.94 -2.40 -23.64
CA ILE A 239 -19.06 -3.35 -23.56
C ILE A 239 -18.54 -4.78 -23.41
N LEU A 240 -17.58 -5.20 -24.25
CA LEU A 240 -17.04 -6.56 -24.22
C LEU A 240 -16.38 -6.89 -22.88
N LEU A 241 -15.66 -5.95 -22.27
CA LEU A 241 -14.99 -6.16 -20.99
C LEU A 241 -15.96 -6.54 -19.84
N GLN A 242 -17.22 -6.10 -19.93
CA GLN A 242 -18.27 -6.39 -18.95
C GLN A 242 -18.95 -7.76 -19.14
N ASN A 243 -18.62 -8.48 -20.22
CA ASN A 243 -19.33 -9.70 -20.59
C ASN A 243 -19.03 -10.85 -19.59
N PRO A 244 -20.05 -11.49 -19.00
CA PRO A 244 -19.85 -12.50 -17.97
C PRO A 244 -19.28 -13.83 -18.48
N VAL A 245 -19.25 -14.06 -19.80
CA VAL A 245 -18.70 -15.30 -20.35
C VAL A 245 -17.20 -15.44 -20.02
N PHE A 246 -16.54 -14.32 -19.73
CA PHE A 246 -15.16 -14.28 -19.25
C PHE A 246 -14.95 -14.79 -17.82
N SER A 247 -16.01 -15.17 -17.10
CA SER A 247 -15.89 -15.82 -15.79
C SER A 247 -15.36 -17.26 -15.87
N SER A 248 -15.48 -17.93 -17.03
CA SER A 248 -15.07 -19.32 -17.21
C SER A 248 -13.64 -19.45 -17.72
N GLN A 249 -12.87 -20.41 -17.20
CA GLN A 249 -11.50 -20.69 -17.64
C GLN A 249 -11.38 -20.98 -19.15
N SER A 250 -12.41 -21.58 -19.76
CA SER A 250 -12.42 -21.88 -21.20
C SER A 250 -12.39 -20.64 -22.10
N SER A 251 -12.73 -19.47 -21.55
CA SER A 251 -12.76 -18.19 -22.27
C SER A 251 -11.43 -17.42 -22.21
N TYR A 252 -10.49 -17.83 -21.37
CA TYR A 252 -9.32 -17.01 -21.01
C TYR A 252 -8.37 -16.70 -22.15
N THR A 253 -8.28 -17.58 -23.16
CA THR A 253 -7.50 -17.28 -24.38
C THR A 253 -8.08 -16.06 -25.09
N ILE A 254 -9.40 -16.02 -25.26
CA ILE A 254 -10.12 -14.91 -25.91
C ILE A 254 -10.02 -13.66 -25.04
N PHE A 255 -10.21 -13.83 -23.72
CA PHE A 255 -10.10 -12.72 -22.77
C PHE A 255 -8.70 -12.08 -22.79
N ALA A 256 -7.64 -12.87 -22.87
CA ALA A 256 -6.28 -12.36 -22.99
C ALA A 256 -6.11 -11.49 -24.24
N HIS A 257 -6.63 -11.91 -25.39
CA HIS A 257 -6.56 -11.14 -26.63
C HIS A 257 -7.38 -9.84 -26.54
N LEU A 258 -8.57 -9.86 -25.93
CA LEU A 258 -9.35 -8.66 -25.66
C LEU A 258 -8.56 -7.67 -24.79
N LEU A 259 -8.01 -8.14 -23.66
CA LEU A 259 -7.21 -7.30 -22.75
C LEU A 259 -5.96 -6.74 -23.44
N ARG A 260 -5.36 -7.50 -24.37
CA ARG A 260 -4.22 -7.03 -25.15
C ARG A 260 -4.59 -5.88 -26.07
N GLN A 261 -5.69 -5.99 -26.82
CA GLN A 261 -6.16 -4.92 -27.69
C GLN A 261 -6.47 -3.64 -26.90
N ILE A 262 -7.07 -3.77 -25.70
CA ILE A 262 -7.31 -2.61 -24.80
C ILE A 262 -5.98 -1.94 -24.38
N VAL A 263 -4.94 -2.72 -24.09
CA VAL A 263 -3.62 -2.18 -23.71
C VAL A 263 -2.89 -1.52 -24.88
N GLU A 264 -3.14 -1.98 -26.11
CA GLU A 264 -2.55 -1.44 -27.34
C GLU A 264 -3.24 -0.15 -27.81
N LEU A 265 -4.36 0.27 -27.18
CA LEU A 265 -5.02 1.54 -27.46
C LEU A 265 -4.13 2.77 -27.16
N PRO A 266 -4.31 3.88 -27.89
CA PRO A 266 -3.69 5.17 -27.58
C PRO A 266 -4.01 5.71 -26.19
N THR A 267 -3.14 6.59 -25.66
CA THR A 267 -3.32 7.21 -24.34
C THR A 267 -4.62 8.03 -24.22
N SER A 268 -5.07 8.67 -25.31
CA SER A 268 -6.35 9.40 -25.36
C SER A 268 -7.54 8.47 -25.07
N ASP A 269 -7.48 7.25 -25.59
CA ASP A 269 -8.56 6.28 -25.49
C ASP A 269 -8.54 5.61 -24.11
N HIS A 270 -7.35 5.47 -23.50
CA HIS A 270 -7.22 5.10 -22.09
C HIS A 270 -7.84 6.14 -21.16
N GLN A 271 -7.69 7.44 -21.45
CA GLN A 271 -8.35 8.51 -20.67
C GLN A 271 -9.87 8.41 -20.75
N LEU A 272 -10.42 8.14 -21.95
CA LEU A 272 -11.85 7.90 -22.15
C LEU A 272 -12.34 6.65 -21.40
N LEU A 273 -11.61 5.54 -21.46
CA LEU A 273 -11.98 4.34 -20.68
C LEU A 273 -11.98 4.63 -19.18
N VAL A 274 -10.99 5.41 -18.71
CA VAL A 274 -10.92 5.82 -17.31
C VAL A 274 -12.11 6.69 -16.93
N SER A 275 -12.56 7.63 -17.76
CA SER A 275 -13.77 8.42 -17.47
C SER A 275 -15.03 7.56 -17.48
N TRP A 276 -15.18 6.63 -18.42
CA TRP A 276 -16.35 5.72 -18.47
C TRP A 276 -16.38 4.69 -17.35
N PHE A 277 -15.24 4.26 -16.81
CA PHE A 277 -15.24 3.42 -15.61
C PHE A 277 -15.78 4.18 -14.37
N LYS A 278 -15.73 5.52 -14.35
CA LYS A 278 -16.30 6.32 -13.26
C LYS A 278 -17.82 6.34 -13.28
N THR A 279 -18.43 6.23 -14.46
CA THR A 279 -19.88 6.26 -14.65
C THR A 279 -20.53 4.88 -14.50
N LEU A 280 -19.72 3.82 -14.45
CA LEU A 280 -20.22 2.45 -14.33
C LEU A 280 -20.78 2.15 -12.94
N ASP A 281 -21.90 1.41 -12.88
CA ASP A 281 -22.43 0.90 -11.61
C ASP A 281 -21.37 0.12 -10.81
N VAL A 282 -21.29 0.39 -9.50
CA VAL A 282 -20.27 -0.15 -8.60
C VAL A 282 -20.32 -1.68 -8.56
N GLY A 283 -21.51 -2.28 -8.64
CA GLY A 283 -21.69 -3.74 -8.70
C GLY A 283 -21.10 -4.36 -9.97
N LYS A 284 -21.25 -3.68 -11.12
CA LYS A 284 -20.68 -4.11 -12.40
C LYS A 284 -19.17 -3.91 -12.44
N LEU A 285 -18.67 -2.76 -11.96
CA LEU A 285 -17.24 -2.49 -11.87
C LEU A 285 -16.52 -3.56 -11.02
N ARG A 286 -17.12 -3.92 -9.89
CA ARG A 286 -16.63 -5.01 -9.02
C ARG A 286 -16.59 -6.36 -9.73
N LEU A 287 -17.57 -6.66 -10.58
CA LEU A 287 -17.57 -7.91 -11.35
C LEU A 287 -16.41 -7.94 -12.35
N VAL A 288 -16.21 -6.85 -13.12
CA VAL A 288 -15.10 -6.74 -14.08
C VAL A 288 -13.77 -6.90 -13.36
N LEU A 289 -13.59 -6.20 -12.23
CA LEU A 289 -12.41 -6.32 -11.37
C LEU A 289 -12.15 -7.78 -10.97
N ARG A 290 -13.18 -8.47 -10.45
CA ARG A 290 -13.08 -9.88 -10.04
C ARG A 290 -12.72 -10.82 -11.18
N HIS A 291 -13.29 -10.63 -12.37
CA HIS A 291 -12.96 -11.46 -13.53
C HIS A 291 -11.49 -11.31 -13.93
N ILE A 292 -10.96 -10.09 -13.96
CA ILE A 292 -9.56 -9.87 -14.30
C ILE A 292 -8.63 -10.40 -13.21
N LEU A 293 -8.94 -10.19 -11.93
CA LEU A 293 -8.18 -10.76 -10.81
C LEU A 293 -8.17 -12.29 -10.86
N GLN A 294 -9.32 -12.93 -11.09
CA GLN A 294 -9.43 -14.38 -11.23
C GLN A 294 -8.64 -14.89 -12.43
N PHE A 295 -8.69 -14.19 -13.57
CA PHE A 295 -7.87 -14.49 -14.74
C PHE A 295 -6.38 -14.47 -14.40
N ILE A 296 -5.89 -13.46 -13.67
CA ILE A 296 -4.50 -13.39 -13.23
C ILE A 296 -4.16 -14.55 -12.29
N THR A 297 -5.01 -14.83 -11.30
CA THR A 297 -4.81 -15.90 -10.31
C THR A 297 -4.71 -17.27 -10.97
N ILE A 298 -5.70 -17.66 -11.77
CA ILE A 298 -5.73 -18.96 -12.44
C ILE A 298 -4.60 -19.05 -13.47
N ARG A 299 -4.21 -17.93 -14.09
CA ARG A 299 -3.10 -17.95 -15.02
C ARG A 299 -1.75 -18.19 -14.33
N HIS A 300 -1.55 -17.58 -13.16
CA HIS A 300 -0.33 -17.74 -12.39
C HIS A 300 -0.28 -19.11 -11.70
N PHE A 301 -1.41 -19.58 -11.19
CA PHE A 301 -1.59 -20.86 -10.52
C PHE A 301 -2.57 -21.75 -11.32
N PRO A 302 -2.13 -22.31 -12.47
CA PRO A 302 -3.01 -23.10 -13.33
C PRO A 302 -3.47 -24.38 -12.62
N PRO A 303 -4.74 -24.78 -12.77
CA PRO A 303 -5.22 -26.05 -12.26
C PRO A 303 -4.56 -27.21 -12.99
N ALA A 304 -4.55 -28.39 -12.35
CA ALA A 304 -3.85 -29.58 -12.83
C ALA A 304 -4.30 -30.09 -14.21
N ASP A 305 -5.45 -29.62 -14.71
CA ASP A 305 -6.13 -30.09 -15.92
C ASP A 305 -5.42 -29.73 -17.25
N LYS A 306 -4.27 -29.04 -17.24
CA LYS A 306 -3.49 -28.67 -18.46
C LYS A 306 -4.29 -27.99 -19.58
N SER A 307 -5.49 -27.50 -19.31
CA SER A 307 -6.40 -26.89 -20.29
C SER A 307 -5.93 -25.52 -20.78
N LEU A 308 -4.93 -24.92 -20.11
CA LEU A 308 -4.34 -23.64 -20.48
C LEU A 308 -2.99 -23.81 -21.20
N PRO A 309 -2.67 -22.91 -22.15
CA PRO A 309 -1.37 -22.91 -22.83
C PRO A 309 -0.19 -22.81 -21.86
N PRO A 310 0.98 -23.41 -22.17
CA PRO A 310 2.14 -23.36 -21.29
C PRO A 310 2.61 -21.91 -21.04
N LEU A 311 3.06 -21.63 -19.81
CA LEU A 311 3.51 -20.30 -19.34
C LEU A 311 4.55 -19.64 -20.25
N GLY A 312 5.46 -20.42 -20.85
CA GLY A 312 6.52 -19.90 -21.72
C GLY A 312 6.04 -19.18 -22.98
N LYS A 313 4.92 -19.61 -23.58
CA LYS A 313 4.41 -19.03 -24.85
C LYS A 313 3.48 -17.83 -24.63
N CYS A 314 2.86 -17.75 -23.46
CA CYS A 314 1.84 -16.75 -23.14
C CYS A 314 2.25 -15.93 -21.91
N ARG A 315 3.53 -15.52 -21.86
CA ARG A 315 4.06 -14.66 -20.78
C ARG A 315 3.40 -13.29 -20.75
N TRP A 316 2.84 -12.85 -21.88
CA TRP A 316 2.19 -11.54 -22.03
C TRP A 316 0.81 -11.44 -21.36
N TRP A 317 0.16 -12.56 -20.99
CA TRP A 317 -1.21 -12.56 -20.43
C TRP A 317 -1.32 -11.84 -19.08
N ILE A 318 -0.39 -12.11 -18.16
CA ILE A 318 -0.40 -11.51 -16.83
C ILE A 318 -0.15 -9.99 -16.91
N PRO A 319 0.86 -9.51 -17.66
CA PRO A 319 1.06 -8.07 -17.88
C PRO A 319 -0.15 -7.36 -18.47
N THR A 320 -0.84 -7.95 -19.45
CA THR A 320 -2.00 -7.29 -20.07
C THR A 320 -3.16 -7.16 -19.10
N GLY A 321 -3.50 -8.22 -18.36
CA GLY A 321 -4.53 -8.15 -17.31
C GLY A 321 -4.20 -7.12 -16.23
N THR A 322 -2.95 -7.06 -15.78
CA THR A 322 -2.52 -6.12 -14.73
C THR A 322 -2.57 -4.66 -15.21
N LYS A 323 -2.22 -4.40 -16.49
CA LYS A 323 -2.33 -3.06 -17.09
C LYS A 323 -3.78 -2.57 -17.18
N VAL A 324 -4.72 -3.44 -17.57
CA VAL A 324 -6.15 -3.08 -17.60
C VAL A 324 -6.67 -2.81 -16.17
N LEU A 325 -6.24 -3.61 -15.17
CA LEU A 325 -6.54 -3.31 -13.76
C LEU A 325 -6.00 -1.94 -13.33
N ALA A 326 -4.85 -1.50 -13.86
CA ALA A 326 -4.30 -0.19 -13.56
C ALA A 326 -5.19 0.94 -14.07
N LEU A 327 -5.86 0.77 -15.22
CA LEU A 327 -6.87 1.72 -15.72
C LEU A 327 -8.07 1.80 -14.76
N ILE A 328 -8.58 0.67 -14.30
CA ILE A 328 -9.69 0.61 -13.34
C ILE A 328 -9.29 1.25 -12.00
N ASN A 329 -8.08 0.97 -11.51
CA ASN A 329 -7.56 1.59 -10.29
C ASN A 329 -7.35 3.11 -10.46
N ALA A 330 -6.92 3.57 -11.64
CA ALA A 330 -6.82 5.01 -11.93
C ALA A 330 -8.20 5.69 -11.91
N ALA A 331 -9.23 5.06 -12.50
CA ALA A 331 -10.60 5.55 -12.42
C ALA A 331 -11.09 5.62 -10.97
N ASN A 332 -10.84 4.57 -10.19
CA ASN A 332 -11.23 4.50 -8.78
C ASN A 332 -10.62 5.61 -7.92
N ASN A 333 -9.31 5.86 -8.06
CA ASN A 333 -8.60 6.88 -7.26
C ASN A 333 -8.88 8.31 -7.74
N SER A 334 -9.50 8.48 -8.92
CA SER A 334 -9.89 9.79 -9.44
C SER A 334 -11.27 10.24 -8.94
N CYS A 335 -12.01 9.37 -8.25
CA CYS A 335 -13.29 9.70 -7.63
C CYS A 335 -13.08 10.02 -6.14
N ASN A 336 -13.83 11.00 -5.62
CA ASN A 336 -13.87 11.31 -4.20
C ASN A 336 -15.33 11.32 -3.72
N PRO A 337 -15.79 10.35 -2.92
CA PRO A 337 -15.06 9.17 -2.43
C PRO A 337 -14.72 8.15 -3.55
N PRO A 338 -13.74 7.25 -3.33
CA PRO A 338 -13.42 6.19 -4.27
C PRO A 338 -14.60 5.21 -4.46
N LEU A 339 -14.76 4.66 -5.67
CA LEU A 339 -15.88 3.78 -6.04
C LEU A 339 -15.85 2.42 -5.32
N LEU A 340 -14.64 1.87 -5.17
CA LEU A 340 -14.33 0.59 -4.56
C LEU A 340 -13.26 0.80 -3.50
N HIS A 341 -13.37 0.03 -2.41
CA HIS A 341 -12.35 0.04 -1.38
C HIS A 341 -11.04 -0.53 -1.93
N TYR A 342 -9.89 0.04 -1.56
CA TYR A 342 -8.59 -0.35 -2.12
C TYR A 342 -8.25 -1.84 -1.89
N THR A 343 -8.77 -2.45 -0.83
CA THR A 343 -8.59 -3.88 -0.54
C THR A 343 -9.28 -4.80 -1.56
N GLU A 344 -10.29 -4.31 -2.28
CA GLU A 344 -10.95 -5.09 -3.35
C GLU A 344 -10.03 -5.35 -4.55
N PHE A 345 -8.97 -4.54 -4.71
CA PHE A 345 -7.96 -4.71 -5.75
C PHE A 345 -6.89 -5.74 -5.39
N TYR A 346 -6.81 -6.16 -4.11
CA TYR A 346 -5.82 -7.14 -3.67
C TYR A 346 -6.08 -8.52 -4.25
N ASN A 347 -5.00 -9.18 -4.66
CA ASN A 347 -5.01 -10.59 -5.02
C ASN A 347 -4.24 -11.40 -3.98
N SER A 348 -4.95 -11.93 -2.99
CA SER A 348 -4.35 -12.73 -1.90
C SER A 348 -3.62 -13.99 -2.38
N ALA A 349 -3.96 -14.53 -3.56
CA ALA A 349 -3.22 -15.67 -4.12
C ALA A 349 -1.76 -15.30 -4.43
N LEU A 350 -1.46 -14.01 -4.69
CA LEU A 350 -0.11 -13.54 -4.93
C LEU A 350 0.76 -13.55 -3.68
N ASP A 351 0.20 -13.72 -2.47
CA ASP A 351 0.97 -13.82 -1.22
C ASP A 351 1.88 -15.06 -1.19
N HIS A 352 1.58 -16.07 -2.03
CA HIS A 352 2.32 -17.33 -2.12
C HIS A 352 3.40 -17.37 -3.20
N ILE A 353 3.61 -16.28 -3.94
CA ILE A 353 4.68 -16.21 -4.95
C ILE A 353 6.05 -15.97 -4.29
N ASP A 354 7.13 -16.10 -5.07
CA ASP A 354 8.44 -15.61 -4.63
C ASP A 354 8.49 -14.07 -4.69
N LEU A 355 7.97 -13.44 -3.63
CA LEU A 355 7.86 -11.99 -3.49
C LEU A 355 9.22 -11.29 -3.57
N MET A 356 10.29 -11.92 -3.08
CA MET A 356 11.62 -11.32 -3.11
C MET A 356 12.21 -11.34 -4.52
N GLN A 357 12.00 -12.43 -5.27
CA GLN A 357 12.39 -12.47 -6.67
C GLN A 357 11.68 -11.39 -7.49
N ASP A 358 10.38 -11.18 -7.27
CA ASP A 358 9.59 -10.12 -7.93
C ASP A 358 10.12 -8.72 -7.56
N TYR A 359 10.35 -8.48 -6.28
CA TYR A 359 10.90 -7.22 -5.78
C TYR A 359 12.29 -6.90 -6.34
N PHE A 360 13.19 -7.89 -6.42
CA PHE A 360 14.50 -7.70 -7.03
C PHE A 360 14.46 -7.45 -8.54
N ASN A 361 13.51 -8.07 -9.25
CA ASN A 361 13.28 -7.80 -10.67
C ASN A 361 12.80 -6.36 -10.87
N TRP A 362 11.93 -5.86 -9.99
CA TRP A 362 11.49 -4.46 -10.00
C TRP A 362 12.62 -3.47 -9.71
N GLN A 363 13.47 -3.76 -8.72
CA GLN A 363 14.61 -2.91 -8.36
C GLN A 363 15.70 -2.84 -9.45
N ASN A 364 15.85 -3.88 -10.29
CA ASN A 364 16.89 -3.97 -11.30
C ASN A 364 16.32 -3.93 -12.73
N PRO A 365 15.87 -2.75 -13.21
CA PRO A 365 15.28 -2.60 -14.54
C PRO A 365 16.28 -2.83 -15.71
N GLN A 366 17.58 -3.01 -15.44
CA GLN A 366 18.57 -3.37 -16.47
C GLN A 366 18.31 -4.75 -17.10
N ARG A 367 17.51 -5.62 -16.47
CA ARG A 367 16.90 -6.78 -17.13
C ARG A 367 15.67 -6.33 -17.91
N LEU A 368 15.89 -5.67 -19.04
CA LEU A 368 14.84 -5.20 -19.94
C LEU A 368 13.86 -6.34 -20.29
N GLY A 369 12.57 -6.13 -19.99
CA GLY A 369 11.46 -6.97 -20.47
C GLY A 369 10.83 -7.96 -19.48
N GLN A 370 11.23 -7.98 -18.20
CA GLN A 370 10.60 -8.85 -17.20
C GLN A 370 9.53 -8.10 -16.39
N PHE A 371 8.29 -8.58 -16.45
CA PHE A 371 7.18 -8.07 -15.65
C PHE A 371 7.40 -8.36 -14.17
N ALA A 372 7.06 -7.40 -13.31
CA ALA A 372 7.05 -7.54 -11.86
C ALA A 372 5.78 -6.95 -11.28
N TYR A 373 5.13 -7.66 -10.34
CA TYR A 373 3.93 -7.16 -9.67
C TYR A 373 4.20 -5.94 -8.80
N CYS A 374 5.42 -5.79 -8.28
CA CYS A 374 5.85 -4.58 -7.55
C CYS A 374 5.75 -3.28 -8.38
N GLN A 375 5.65 -3.35 -9.72
CA GLN A 375 5.32 -2.20 -10.58
C GLN A 375 3.87 -1.72 -10.43
N TYR A 376 2.99 -2.59 -9.94
CA TYR A 376 1.56 -2.35 -9.76
C TYR A 376 1.16 -2.63 -8.29
N PRO A 377 1.61 -1.82 -7.32
CA PRO A 377 1.48 -2.13 -5.90
C PRO A 377 0.04 -2.33 -5.41
N PHE A 378 -0.97 -1.80 -6.11
CA PHE A 378 -2.37 -1.94 -5.72
C PHE A 378 -2.89 -3.38 -5.78
N ILE A 379 -2.24 -4.28 -6.53
CA ILE A 379 -2.65 -5.70 -6.63
C ILE A 379 -2.10 -6.55 -5.48
N LEU A 380 -1.00 -6.11 -4.87
CA LEU A 380 -0.35 -6.82 -3.78
C LEU A 380 -1.08 -6.53 -2.49
N SER A 381 -1.40 -7.58 -1.73
CA SER A 381 -1.99 -7.43 -0.41
C SER A 381 -1.02 -6.75 0.56
N ILE A 382 -1.55 -6.21 1.66
CA ILE A 382 -0.72 -5.70 2.76
C ILE A 382 0.17 -6.80 3.37
N VAL A 383 -0.27 -8.06 3.35
CA VAL A 383 0.50 -9.21 3.85
C VAL A 383 1.75 -9.42 2.98
N ALA A 384 1.59 -9.42 1.64
CA ALA A 384 2.71 -9.51 0.71
C ALA A 384 3.69 -8.34 0.86
N LYS A 385 3.18 -7.10 0.92
CA LYS A 385 4.02 -5.90 1.08
C LYS A 385 4.79 -5.91 2.40
N ARG A 386 4.16 -6.33 3.49
CA ARG A 386 4.83 -6.54 4.78
C ARG A 386 5.97 -7.55 4.65
N ILE A 387 5.74 -8.71 4.01
CA ILE A 387 6.79 -9.72 3.83
C ILE A 387 7.96 -9.14 3.03
N ILE A 388 7.69 -8.40 1.96
CA ILE A 388 8.74 -7.72 1.18
C ILE A 388 9.52 -6.75 2.06
N LEU A 389 8.82 -5.93 2.84
CA LEU A 389 9.44 -4.93 3.73
C LEU A 389 10.29 -5.59 4.83
N THR A 390 9.80 -6.64 5.48
CA THR A 390 10.53 -7.40 6.50
C THR A 390 11.75 -8.12 5.90
N LYS A 391 11.62 -8.68 4.71
CA LYS A 391 12.75 -9.38 4.06
C LYS A 391 13.81 -8.40 3.55
N ASP A 392 13.39 -7.26 2.99
CA ASP A 392 14.27 -6.17 2.62
C ASP A 392 14.98 -5.58 3.85
N SER A 393 14.27 -5.39 4.98
CA SER A 393 14.87 -4.95 6.23
C SER A 393 15.89 -5.95 6.76
N GLU A 394 15.56 -7.24 6.85
CA GLU A 394 16.47 -8.31 7.24
C GLU A 394 17.75 -8.34 6.37
N GLN A 395 17.60 -8.19 5.05
CA GLN A 395 18.73 -8.14 4.13
C GLN A 395 19.60 -6.90 4.36
N GLN A 396 18.99 -5.72 4.53
CA GLN A 396 19.70 -4.50 4.88
C GLN A 396 20.43 -4.62 6.22
N MET A 397 19.82 -5.27 7.23
CA MET A 397 20.46 -5.57 8.52
C MET A 397 21.70 -6.43 8.35
N ILE A 398 21.58 -7.53 7.59
CA ILE A 398 22.70 -8.44 7.32
C ILE A 398 23.83 -7.72 6.58
N LEU A 399 23.50 -6.94 5.55
CA LEU A 399 24.49 -6.17 4.78
C LEU A 399 25.19 -5.11 5.63
N THR A 400 24.44 -4.40 6.47
CA THR A 400 24.98 -3.36 7.37
C THR A 400 25.91 -4.00 8.40
N ALA A 401 25.49 -5.09 9.03
CA ALA A 401 26.33 -5.80 9.99
C ALA A 401 27.60 -6.39 9.35
N ARG A 402 27.51 -6.95 8.14
CA ARG A 402 28.68 -7.40 7.34
C ARG A 402 29.63 -6.25 7.06
N ARG A 403 29.13 -5.08 6.65
CA ARG A 403 29.97 -3.87 6.43
C ARG A 403 30.66 -3.44 7.73
N SER A 404 29.96 -3.44 8.86
CA SER A 404 30.55 -3.10 10.16
C SER A 404 31.65 -4.08 10.58
N LEU A 405 31.46 -5.39 10.33
CA LEU A 405 32.50 -6.39 10.57
C LEU A 405 33.74 -6.15 9.72
N VAL A 406 33.57 -5.98 8.41
CA VAL A 406 34.69 -5.71 7.49
C VAL A 406 35.45 -4.46 7.93
N ALA A 407 34.73 -3.38 8.26
CA ALA A 407 35.34 -2.14 8.74
C ALA A 407 36.17 -2.32 10.03
N LYS A 408 35.75 -3.19 10.95
CA LYS A 408 36.49 -3.48 12.20
C LYS A 408 37.67 -4.43 11.99
N VAL A 409 37.53 -5.42 11.09
CA VAL A 409 38.64 -6.31 10.69
C VAL A 409 39.76 -5.48 10.04
N VAL A 410 39.40 -4.54 9.16
CA VAL A 410 40.35 -3.59 8.56
C VAL A 410 41.05 -2.72 9.63
N ARG A 411 40.38 -2.45 10.75
CA ARG A 411 40.94 -1.70 11.90
C ARG A 411 41.63 -2.58 12.95
N HIS A 412 41.84 -3.87 12.67
CA HIS A 412 42.44 -4.84 13.59
C HIS A 412 41.78 -4.91 14.98
N GLN A 413 40.47 -4.67 15.07
CA GLN A 413 39.72 -4.79 16.32
C GLN A 413 39.09 -6.19 16.44
N PRO A 414 39.04 -6.78 17.64
CA PRO A 414 38.42 -8.09 17.83
C PRO A 414 36.91 -8.05 17.52
N PRO A 415 36.37 -9.01 16.76
CA PRO A 415 34.95 -9.07 16.47
C PRO A 415 34.17 -9.50 17.72
N GLN A 416 33.30 -8.64 18.21
CA GLN A 416 32.32 -8.93 19.28
C GLN A 416 30.94 -9.21 18.68
N ILE A 417 30.15 -10.09 19.32
CA ILE A 417 28.79 -10.46 18.88
C ILE A 417 27.85 -9.25 18.88
N ASP A 418 28.09 -8.27 19.75
CA ASP A 418 27.30 -7.04 19.83
C ASP A 418 27.36 -6.16 18.57
N ILE A 419 28.30 -6.41 17.65
CA ILE A 419 28.44 -5.65 16.39
C ILE A 419 27.22 -5.83 15.47
N PHE A 420 26.51 -6.96 15.59
CA PHE A 420 25.35 -7.29 14.76
C PHE A 420 24.05 -6.61 15.20
N PHE A 421 24.03 -6.00 16.39
CA PHE A 421 22.83 -5.45 17.01
C PHE A 421 22.94 -3.95 17.22
N LEU A 422 21.80 -3.27 17.19
CA LEU A 422 21.63 -1.94 17.74
C LEU A 422 21.30 -2.10 19.22
N ASN A 423 22.32 -2.08 20.07
CA ASN A 423 22.14 -2.19 21.51
C ASN A 423 21.79 -0.82 22.09
N ILE A 424 20.59 -0.67 22.64
CA ILE A 424 20.12 0.53 23.35
C ILE A 424 20.20 0.27 24.86
N HIS A 425 20.94 1.11 25.57
CA HIS A 425 21.08 1.02 27.03
C HIS A 425 20.41 2.22 27.68
N VAL A 426 19.36 1.99 28.47
CA VAL A 426 18.51 3.06 29.01
C VAL A 426 18.23 2.87 30.49
N ARG A 427 18.11 3.98 31.22
CA ARG A 427 17.64 3.97 32.61
C ARG A 427 16.15 4.30 32.65
N ARG A 428 15.38 3.60 33.49
CA ARG A 428 13.93 3.84 33.64
C ARG A 428 13.60 5.30 34.00
N SER A 429 14.42 5.92 34.86
CA SER A 429 14.24 7.31 35.29
C SER A 429 14.46 8.34 34.17
N HIS A 430 15.36 8.04 33.23
CA HIS A 430 15.82 8.98 32.19
C HIS A 430 15.57 8.44 30.78
N LEU A 431 14.40 7.81 30.59
CA LEU A 431 14.08 7.04 29.39
C LEU A 431 14.21 7.84 28.09
N VAL A 432 13.62 9.04 28.02
CA VAL A 432 13.58 9.88 26.81
C VAL A 432 14.98 10.41 26.47
N SER A 433 15.68 11.00 27.45
CA SER A 433 17.01 11.58 27.24
C SER A 433 18.06 10.52 26.86
N ASP A 434 18.04 9.36 27.54
CA ASP A 434 18.99 8.28 27.24
C ASP A 434 18.70 7.70 25.85
N SER A 435 17.42 7.51 25.48
CA SER A 435 17.04 7.02 24.15
C SER A 435 17.45 7.99 23.04
N LEU A 436 17.25 9.29 23.24
CA LEU A 436 17.64 10.33 22.29
C LEU A 436 19.15 10.35 22.07
N ASN A 437 19.93 10.30 23.15
CA ASN A 437 21.40 10.26 23.08
C ASN A 437 21.90 9.00 22.37
N GLU A 438 21.35 7.83 22.71
CA GLU A 438 21.74 6.55 22.11
C GLU A 438 21.44 6.52 20.61
N ILE A 439 20.26 6.97 20.19
CA ILE A 439 19.84 7.03 18.78
C ILE A 439 20.67 8.06 18.01
N SER A 440 20.90 9.24 18.57
CA SER A 440 21.72 10.28 17.93
C SER A 440 23.17 9.83 17.73
N THR A 441 23.73 9.08 18.68
CA THR A 441 25.11 8.58 18.59
C THR A 441 25.22 7.43 17.57
N LYS A 442 24.17 6.58 17.46
CA LYS A 442 24.17 5.34 16.69
C LYS A 442 23.43 5.41 15.36
N GLN A 443 23.35 6.59 14.72
CA GLN A 443 22.62 6.77 13.46
C GLN A 443 23.01 5.78 12.34
N LYS A 444 24.30 5.42 12.23
CA LYS A 444 24.80 4.47 11.22
C LYS A 444 24.36 3.02 11.46
N ASP A 445 23.96 2.73 12.69
CA ASP A 445 23.61 1.41 13.18
C ASP A 445 22.09 1.23 13.33
N LEU A 446 21.27 2.24 12.99
CA LEU A 446 19.81 2.19 13.07
C LEU A 446 19.19 1.06 12.24
N LYS A 447 19.90 0.61 11.21
CA LYS A 447 19.51 -0.51 10.35
C LYS A 447 20.03 -1.86 10.85
N LYS A 448 20.45 -2.00 12.10
CA LYS A 448 20.79 -3.29 12.73
C LYS A 448 19.61 -3.82 13.53
N LYS A 449 19.66 -5.11 13.91
CA LYS A 449 18.62 -5.71 14.74
C LYS A 449 18.61 -5.06 16.12
N LEU A 450 17.46 -4.55 16.55
CA LEU A 450 17.31 -3.85 17.82
C LEU A 450 17.42 -4.80 19.01
N LYS A 451 18.10 -4.36 20.07
CA LYS A 451 18.17 -5.03 21.36
C LYS A 451 18.20 -3.98 22.47
N VAL A 452 17.27 -4.08 23.42
CA VAL A 452 17.16 -3.11 24.51
C VAL A 452 17.62 -3.73 25.82
N SER A 453 18.31 -2.94 26.65
CA SER A 453 18.73 -3.32 28.00
C SER A 453 18.49 -2.18 28.98
N PHE A 454 17.86 -2.49 30.11
CA PHE A 454 17.69 -1.56 31.22
C PHE A 454 18.90 -1.63 32.15
N VAL A 455 19.52 -0.49 32.42
CA VAL A 455 20.72 -0.42 33.26
C VAL A 455 20.38 -0.89 34.68
N GLY A 456 21.08 -1.91 35.16
CA GLY A 456 20.88 -2.48 36.50
C GLY A 456 19.88 -3.64 36.56
N GLU A 457 19.24 -4.01 35.44
CA GLU A 457 18.28 -5.12 35.38
C GLU A 457 18.87 -6.33 34.63
N PRO A 458 18.96 -7.52 35.25
CA PRO A 458 19.38 -8.73 34.55
C PRO A 458 18.27 -9.18 33.60
N GLY A 459 18.48 -9.02 32.30
CA GLY A 459 17.51 -9.47 31.29
C GLY A 459 18.15 -9.74 29.94
N LEU A 460 17.82 -10.88 29.33
CA LEU A 460 18.14 -11.16 27.94
C LEU A 460 16.94 -10.76 27.08
N ASP A 461 17.12 -9.74 26.24
CA ASP A 461 16.06 -9.28 25.36
C ASP A 461 15.77 -10.31 24.26
N MET A 462 14.65 -11.01 24.42
CA MET A 462 14.04 -11.90 23.41
C MET A 462 12.85 -11.22 22.70
N GLY A 463 12.74 -9.88 22.80
CA GLY A 463 11.69 -9.05 22.24
C GLY A 463 10.82 -8.35 23.29
N GLY A 464 10.72 -8.91 24.50
CA GLY A 464 9.90 -8.36 25.59
C GLY A 464 10.39 -7.00 26.11
N LEU A 465 11.70 -6.85 26.31
CA LEU A 465 12.28 -5.58 26.78
C LEU A 465 12.19 -4.50 25.71
N THR A 466 12.36 -4.87 24.44
CA THR A 466 12.13 -3.96 23.31
C THR A 466 10.68 -3.46 23.27
N LYS A 467 9.68 -4.35 23.41
CA LYS A 467 8.26 -3.95 23.45
C LYS A 467 7.96 -3.01 24.62
N GLU A 468 8.47 -3.34 25.82
CA GLU A 468 8.30 -2.51 27.01
C GLU A 468 8.90 -1.11 26.81
N TRP A 469 10.10 -1.03 26.23
CA TRP A 469 10.76 0.24 25.94
C TRP A 469 9.94 1.13 25.01
N PHE A 470 9.38 0.59 23.92
CA PHE A 470 8.47 1.33 23.04
C PHE A 470 7.24 1.83 23.80
N LEU A 471 6.57 0.95 24.56
CA LEU A 471 5.36 1.30 25.30
C LEU A 471 5.60 2.45 26.29
N LEU A 472 6.68 2.38 27.07
CA LEU A 472 7.02 3.40 28.06
C LEU A 472 7.42 4.74 27.41
N LEU A 473 8.15 4.71 26.29
CA LEU A 473 8.54 5.92 25.57
C LEU A 473 7.34 6.64 24.97
N ILE A 474 6.47 5.92 24.27
CA ILE A 474 5.28 6.50 23.64
C ILE A 474 4.37 7.12 24.71
N ARG A 475 4.07 6.39 25.79
CA ARG A 475 3.24 6.93 26.89
C ARG A 475 3.81 8.20 27.51
N LYS A 476 5.14 8.31 27.63
CA LYS A 476 5.79 9.49 28.22
C LYS A 476 5.81 10.70 27.30
N ILE A 477 6.00 10.50 25.99
CA ILE A 477 6.10 11.60 25.01
C ILE A 477 4.72 12.16 24.64
N PHE A 478 3.69 11.31 24.61
CA PHE A 478 2.32 11.72 24.32
C PHE A 478 1.56 12.21 25.56
N HIS A 479 2.23 12.27 26.72
CA HIS A 479 1.64 12.84 27.92
C HIS A 479 1.45 14.36 27.75
N PRO A 480 0.30 14.94 28.17
CA PRO A 480 0.05 16.38 28.03
C PRO A 480 1.15 17.26 28.62
N ASP A 481 1.74 16.86 29.75
CA ASP A 481 2.84 17.59 30.41
C ASP A 481 4.10 17.74 29.54
N TYR A 482 4.32 16.86 28.54
CA TYR A 482 5.46 16.97 27.64
C TYR A 482 5.22 18.03 26.55
N GLY A 483 3.97 18.27 26.18
CA GLY A 483 3.53 19.37 25.34
C GLY A 483 3.84 19.25 23.83
N MET A 484 4.29 18.09 23.36
CA MET A 484 4.59 17.86 21.93
C MET A 484 3.33 17.57 21.09
N PHE A 485 2.37 16.85 21.67
CA PHE A 485 1.16 16.44 20.97
C PHE A 485 -0.07 16.88 21.74
N VAL A 486 -1.07 17.39 21.03
CA VAL A 486 -2.37 17.76 21.55
C VAL A 486 -3.31 16.58 21.34
N TYR A 487 -3.97 16.12 22.40
CA TYR A 487 -4.99 15.08 22.32
C TYR A 487 -6.35 15.72 22.05
N HIS A 488 -7.03 15.28 20.99
CA HIS A 488 -8.38 15.72 20.65
C HIS A 488 -9.41 14.67 21.14
N PRO A 489 -10.22 14.95 22.18
CA PRO A 489 -11.11 13.95 22.77
C PRO A 489 -12.24 13.46 21.86
N HIS A 490 -12.76 14.35 20.99
CA HIS A 490 -13.87 14.04 20.09
C HIS A 490 -13.46 13.07 18.97
N SER A 491 -12.26 13.22 18.44
CA SER A 491 -11.67 12.38 17.39
C SER A 491 -10.80 11.25 17.93
N ARG A 492 -10.46 11.28 19.22
CA ARG A 492 -9.59 10.31 19.92
C ARG A 492 -8.23 10.15 19.23
N CYS A 493 -7.68 11.23 18.69
CA CYS A 493 -6.38 11.24 18.01
C CYS A 493 -5.44 12.28 18.61
N TYR A 494 -4.14 12.09 18.36
CA TYR A 494 -3.10 13.05 18.68
C TYR A 494 -2.74 13.89 17.44
N TRP A 495 -2.51 15.18 17.65
CA TRP A 495 -2.00 16.09 16.62
C TRP A 495 -0.79 16.87 17.12
N PHE A 496 0.01 17.43 16.22
CA PHE A 496 1.24 18.15 16.54
C PHE A 496 0.89 19.52 17.17
N SER A 497 1.57 19.89 18.25
CA SER A 497 1.41 21.23 18.87
C SER A 497 2.08 22.31 18.02
N THR A 498 1.43 23.48 17.94
CA THR A 498 1.96 24.64 17.20
C THR A 498 2.94 25.49 18.01
N GLU A 499 2.97 25.35 19.35
CA GLU A 499 3.70 26.29 20.23
C GLU A 499 5.18 25.95 20.45
N GLN A 500 5.57 24.67 20.35
CA GLN A 500 6.90 24.23 20.78
C GLN A 500 7.92 24.18 19.63
N GLU A 501 8.58 25.31 19.38
CA GLU A 501 9.68 25.40 18.40
C GLU A 501 10.98 24.69 18.88
N GLY A 502 11.12 24.38 20.17
CA GLY A 502 12.37 23.88 20.77
C GLY A 502 12.62 22.35 20.69
N ASN A 503 11.58 21.54 20.46
CA ASN A 503 11.63 20.09 20.65
C ASN A 503 11.84 19.29 19.34
N LEU A 504 12.55 19.88 18.36
CA LEU A 504 12.75 19.25 17.04
C LEU A 504 13.48 17.90 17.13
N ARG A 505 14.36 17.71 18.13
CA ARG A 505 15.09 16.44 18.31
C ARG A 505 14.17 15.32 18.79
N GLU A 506 13.20 15.67 19.61
CA GLU A 506 12.19 14.77 20.15
C GLU A 506 11.19 14.37 19.06
N TYR A 507 10.77 15.30 18.18
CA TYR A 507 9.97 14.97 17.00
C TYR A 507 10.72 14.01 16.07
N ASN A 508 12.02 14.28 15.85
CA ASN A 508 12.88 13.37 15.09
C ASN A 508 12.97 11.98 15.74
N LEU A 509 13.10 11.92 17.07
CA LEU A 509 13.12 10.69 17.84
C LEU A 509 11.82 9.88 17.62
N ILE A 510 10.65 10.50 17.72
CA ILE A 510 9.37 9.81 17.46
C ILE A 510 9.30 9.27 16.03
N GLY A 511 9.81 10.02 15.06
CA GLY A 511 9.97 9.56 13.68
C GLY A 511 10.84 8.30 13.60
N VAL A 512 12.03 8.33 14.22
CA VAL A 512 12.94 7.17 14.27
C VAL A 512 12.28 5.98 14.96
N LEU A 513 11.54 6.19 16.05
CA LEU A 513 10.83 5.12 16.76
C LEU A 513 9.77 4.46 15.89
N MET A 514 8.96 5.25 15.17
CA MET A 514 8.01 4.72 14.19
C MET A 514 8.71 3.96 13.07
N GLY A 515 9.84 4.46 12.58
CA GLY A 515 10.64 3.76 11.59
C GLY A 515 11.21 2.43 12.11
N LEU A 516 11.74 2.41 13.33
CA LEU A 516 12.23 1.19 13.99
C LEU A 516 11.11 0.18 14.24
N ALA A 517 9.91 0.65 14.59
CA ALA A 517 8.75 -0.21 14.80
C ALA A 517 8.37 -0.94 13.51
N VAL A 518 8.26 -0.22 12.38
CA VAL A 518 8.04 -0.82 11.06
C VAL A 518 9.17 -1.78 10.68
N TYR A 519 10.42 -1.37 10.87
CA TYR A 519 11.61 -2.15 10.51
C TYR A 519 11.75 -3.47 11.29
N ASN A 520 11.31 -3.49 12.55
CA ASN A 520 11.31 -4.67 13.42
C ASN A 520 9.94 -5.38 13.52
N SER A 521 8.94 -4.96 12.74
CA SER A 521 7.58 -5.52 12.75
C SER A 521 6.92 -5.49 14.13
N ILE A 522 7.05 -4.36 14.82
CA ILE A 522 6.46 -4.08 16.14
C ILE A 522 5.33 -3.07 15.94
N ILE A 523 4.17 -3.34 16.55
CA ILE A 523 3.06 -2.37 16.57
C ILE A 523 3.26 -1.36 17.71
N LEU A 524 2.86 -0.12 17.46
CA LEU A 524 2.86 0.98 18.42
C LEU A 524 1.43 1.36 18.76
N ASP A 525 1.21 1.66 20.04
CA ASP A 525 -0.05 2.21 20.52
C ASP A 525 -0.10 3.72 20.22
N LEU A 526 -0.33 4.04 18.95
CA LEU A 526 -0.36 5.41 18.42
C LEU A 526 -1.64 5.66 17.65
N HIS A 527 -2.23 6.83 17.89
CA HIS A 527 -3.49 7.24 17.29
C HIS A 527 -3.29 8.56 16.54
N PHE A 528 -2.78 8.47 15.31
CA PHE A 528 -2.67 9.61 14.40
C PHE A 528 -3.79 9.59 13.36
N PRO A 529 -4.24 10.77 12.89
CA PRO A 529 -5.16 10.87 11.75
C PRO A 529 -4.49 10.41 10.45
N SER A 530 -5.29 10.00 9.45
CA SER A 530 -4.84 9.48 8.15
C SER A 530 -3.91 10.45 7.42
N ILE A 531 -4.15 11.76 7.59
CA ILE A 531 -3.34 12.83 7.02
C ILE A 531 -1.88 12.79 7.48
N CYS A 532 -1.59 12.31 8.70
CA CYS A 532 -0.22 12.14 9.19
C CYS A 532 0.56 11.16 8.30
N TYR A 533 -0.05 10.04 7.92
CA TYR A 533 0.54 9.04 7.05
C TYR A 533 0.64 9.51 5.59
N LYS A 534 -0.34 10.31 5.11
CA LYS A 534 -0.26 10.98 3.79
C LYS A 534 0.95 11.91 3.71
N LYS A 535 1.19 12.70 4.77
CA LYS A 535 2.36 13.59 4.88
C LYS A 535 3.66 12.78 4.94
N LEU A 536 3.72 11.67 5.68
CA LEU A 536 4.90 10.79 5.74
C LEU A 536 5.30 10.22 4.37
N LEU A 537 4.34 10.02 3.47
CA LEU A 537 4.56 9.54 2.10
C LEU A 537 4.68 10.67 1.06
N SER A 538 4.81 11.93 1.50
CA SER A 538 4.87 13.10 0.61
C SER A 538 6.21 13.84 0.75
N PRO A 539 7.28 13.42 0.04
CA PRO A 539 7.41 12.24 -0.82
C PRO A 539 7.70 10.93 -0.04
N PRO A 540 7.56 9.74 -0.66
CA PRO A 540 7.84 8.47 0.02
C PRO A 540 9.34 8.14 0.09
N VAL A 541 10.18 8.93 -0.57
CA VAL A 541 11.64 8.84 -0.54
C VAL A 541 12.18 10.24 -0.34
N VAL A 542 13.07 10.39 0.65
CA VAL A 542 13.73 11.67 0.94
C VAL A 542 14.54 12.13 -0.28
N PRO A 543 14.26 13.31 -0.84
CA PRO A 543 15.06 13.85 -1.93
C PRO A 543 16.48 14.16 -1.46
N SER A 544 17.46 14.06 -2.36
CA SER A 544 18.89 14.25 -2.02
C SER A 544 19.29 15.70 -1.78
N VAL A 545 18.37 16.66 -1.86
CA VAL A 545 18.62 18.10 -1.71
C VAL A 545 17.99 18.57 -0.40
N ASP A 546 18.82 19.12 0.49
CA ASP A 546 18.47 19.52 1.88
C ASP A 546 17.30 20.53 1.97
N ASN A 547 17.01 21.25 0.88
CA ASN A 547 15.94 22.26 0.79
C ASN A 547 14.64 21.77 0.13
N SER A 548 14.48 20.46 -0.08
CA SER A 548 13.23 19.94 -0.62
C SER A 548 12.10 20.05 0.42
N CYS A 549 10.95 20.58 -0.01
CA CYS A 549 9.73 20.60 0.80
C CYS A 549 9.23 19.16 0.96
N VAL A 550 9.26 18.66 2.20
CA VAL A 550 8.89 17.28 2.57
C VAL A 550 7.83 17.31 3.67
N GLY A 551 7.02 16.26 3.77
CA GLY A 551 5.99 16.18 4.80
C GLY A 551 4.80 17.10 4.54
N VAL A 552 4.55 17.50 3.30
CA VAL A 552 3.48 18.45 2.93
C VAL A 552 2.49 17.81 1.99
N VAL A 553 1.21 17.93 2.31
CA VAL A 553 0.11 17.49 1.45
C VAL A 553 -0.28 18.65 0.54
N ARG A 554 -0.28 18.40 -0.77
CA ARG A 554 -0.54 19.46 -1.77
C ARG A 554 -2.00 19.90 -1.85
N GLN A 555 -2.93 18.99 -1.57
CA GLN A 555 -4.37 19.24 -1.62
C GLN A 555 -5.01 18.65 -0.36
N PRO A 556 -4.92 19.35 0.78
CA PRO A 556 -5.64 18.95 1.98
C PRO A 556 -7.14 19.10 1.75
N THR A 557 -7.93 18.14 2.23
CA THR A 557 -9.39 18.16 2.12
C THR A 557 -10.04 18.52 3.47
N ILE A 558 -11.30 18.95 3.45
CA ILE A 558 -12.06 19.20 4.68
C ILE A 558 -12.27 17.90 5.46
N ASP A 559 -12.35 16.75 4.78
CA ASP A 559 -12.47 15.45 5.43
C ASP A 559 -11.18 15.09 6.19
N ASP A 560 -10.00 15.47 5.68
CA ASP A 560 -8.74 15.33 6.42
C ASP A 560 -8.74 16.16 7.72
N LEU A 561 -9.33 17.37 7.69
CA LEU A 561 -9.50 18.19 8.89
C LEU A 561 -10.54 17.60 9.85
N ALA A 562 -11.61 17.00 9.32
CA ALA A 562 -12.69 16.42 10.12
C ALA A 562 -12.20 15.26 11.00
N GLU A 563 -11.15 14.55 10.60
CA GLU A 563 -10.50 13.52 11.42
C GLU A 563 -9.82 14.09 12.67
N ILE A 564 -9.40 15.37 12.66
CA ILE A 564 -8.73 16.01 13.80
C ILE A 564 -9.72 16.87 14.57
N MET A 565 -10.38 17.82 13.87
CA MET A 565 -11.30 18.82 14.42
C MET A 565 -12.65 18.74 13.68
N PRO A 566 -13.53 17.79 14.04
CA PRO A 566 -14.81 17.56 13.35
C PRO A 566 -15.75 18.77 13.41
N GLU A 567 -15.75 19.52 14.52
CA GLU A 567 -16.60 20.70 14.69
C GLU A 567 -16.17 21.85 13.78
N VAL A 568 -14.86 22.12 13.68
CA VAL A 568 -14.31 23.12 12.76
C VAL A 568 -14.58 22.72 11.31
N ALA A 569 -14.37 21.46 10.97
CA ALA A 569 -14.66 20.96 9.63
C ALA A 569 -16.13 21.10 9.26
N LYS A 570 -17.05 20.87 10.21
CA LYS A 570 -18.49 21.13 10.01
C LYS A 570 -18.74 22.62 9.77
N GLY A 571 -18.17 23.51 10.58
CA GLY A 571 -18.30 24.96 10.39
C GLY A 571 -17.80 25.44 9.02
N LEU A 572 -16.69 24.87 8.51
CA LEU A 572 -16.19 25.18 7.17
C LEU A 572 -17.11 24.63 6.06
N LYS A 573 -17.73 23.46 6.25
CA LYS A 573 -18.74 22.93 5.31
C LYS A 573 -20.00 23.81 5.31
N ASP A 574 -20.42 24.28 6.47
CA ASP A 574 -21.55 25.19 6.63
C ASP A 574 -21.25 26.54 5.94
N LEU A 575 -20.04 27.09 6.08
CA LEU A 575 -19.57 28.29 5.37
C LEU A 575 -19.63 28.13 3.84
N LEU A 576 -19.20 26.98 3.31
CA LEU A 576 -19.21 26.70 1.87
C LEU A 576 -20.61 26.46 1.29
N SER A 577 -21.53 25.95 2.11
CA SER A 577 -22.91 25.67 1.69
C SER A 577 -23.88 26.81 2.01
N TYR A 578 -23.41 27.86 2.70
CA TYR A 578 -24.25 29.00 3.07
C TYR A 578 -24.79 29.73 1.84
N GLU A 579 -26.11 29.97 1.81
CA GLU A 579 -26.81 30.66 0.71
C GLU A 579 -26.96 32.18 0.94
N GLY A 580 -26.78 32.65 2.18
CA GLY A 580 -26.91 34.07 2.56
C GLY A 580 -25.67 34.91 2.25
N ASN A 581 -25.56 36.09 2.88
CA ASN A 581 -24.41 36.98 2.72
C ASN A 581 -23.35 36.67 3.78
N VAL A 582 -22.29 35.95 3.38
CA VAL A 582 -21.23 35.52 4.30
C VAL A 582 -20.58 36.70 5.03
N GLU A 583 -20.40 37.84 4.35
CA GLU A 583 -19.72 39.00 4.94
C GLU A 583 -20.52 39.62 6.07
N GLU A 584 -21.83 39.82 5.87
CA GLU A 584 -22.72 40.46 6.84
C GLU A 584 -23.17 39.49 7.94
N ASP A 585 -23.41 38.22 7.60
CA ASP A 585 -23.98 37.23 8.51
C ASP A 585 -22.91 36.57 9.40
N MET A 586 -21.70 36.35 8.88
CA MET A 586 -20.63 35.65 9.60
C MET A 586 -19.48 36.56 10.06
N CYS A 587 -19.30 37.74 9.46
CA CYS A 587 -18.29 38.75 9.85
C CYS A 587 -16.88 38.16 10.07
N LEU A 588 -16.48 37.19 9.24
CA LEU A 588 -15.16 36.55 9.32
C LEU A 588 -14.13 37.35 8.53
N ASN A 589 -12.90 37.39 9.02
CA ASN A 589 -11.73 37.90 8.30
C ASN A 589 -10.78 36.75 7.97
N PHE A 590 -9.74 36.99 7.16
CA PHE A 590 -8.69 35.99 6.84
C PHE A 590 -7.71 35.75 8.01
N GLN A 591 -8.27 35.41 9.16
CA GLN A 591 -7.59 34.99 10.38
C GLN A 591 -8.19 33.67 10.89
N ALA A 592 -7.37 32.88 11.58
CA ALA A 592 -7.76 31.64 12.23
C ALA A 592 -7.40 31.71 13.70
N SER A 593 -8.32 31.29 14.59
CA SER A 593 -8.05 31.22 16.03
C SER A 593 -7.97 29.76 16.45
N LEU A 594 -6.90 29.40 17.15
CA LEU A 594 -6.65 28.06 17.65
C LEU A 594 -6.52 28.12 19.17
N GLU A 595 -7.22 27.24 19.86
CA GLU A 595 -7.12 27.06 21.31
C GLU A 595 -6.16 25.90 21.60
N GLU A 596 -5.00 26.20 22.19
CA GLU A 596 -4.04 25.19 22.66
C GLU A 596 -3.75 25.45 24.14
N TYR A 597 -3.77 24.39 24.98
CA TYR A 597 -3.48 24.46 26.42
C TYR A 597 -4.27 25.53 27.22
N GLY A 598 -5.46 25.92 26.75
CA GLY A 598 -6.31 26.93 27.38
C GLY A 598 -6.01 28.38 26.96
N GLU A 599 -5.10 28.60 26.01
CA GLU A 599 -4.85 29.91 25.40
C GLU A 599 -5.38 29.94 23.96
N VAL A 600 -6.16 30.98 23.62
CA VAL A 600 -6.63 31.21 22.24
C VAL A 600 -5.65 32.13 21.53
N LYS A 601 -5.03 31.64 20.46
CA LYS A 601 -4.09 32.40 19.62
C LYS A 601 -4.67 32.60 18.23
N THR A 602 -4.62 33.84 17.75
CA THR A 602 -5.12 34.23 16.42
C THR A 602 -3.96 34.42 15.44
N TYR A 603 -4.04 33.74 14.30
CA TYR A 603 -3.05 33.73 13.25
C TYR A 603 -3.62 34.34 11.97
N LYS A 604 -2.82 35.17 11.28
CA LYS A 604 -3.18 35.74 9.98
C LYS A 604 -2.91 34.70 8.88
N LEU A 605 -3.93 34.35 8.08
CA LEU A 605 -3.80 33.36 7.02
C LEU A 605 -3.13 33.91 5.75
N LYS A 606 -3.19 35.23 5.56
CA LYS A 606 -2.54 35.94 4.46
C LYS A 606 -2.10 37.34 4.89
N GLU A 607 -1.32 38.00 4.05
CA GLU A 607 -0.92 39.39 4.24
C GLU A 607 -2.15 40.29 4.38
N ASN A 608 -2.17 41.13 5.43
CA ASN A 608 -3.31 41.97 5.80
C ASN A 608 -4.63 41.21 6.01
N GLY A 609 -4.57 39.92 6.35
CA GLY A 609 -5.76 39.08 6.53
C GLY A 609 -6.72 39.54 7.62
N ASP A 610 -6.26 40.35 8.57
CA ASP A 610 -7.06 40.99 9.61
C ASP A 610 -8.05 42.04 9.07
N ASN A 611 -7.77 42.64 7.92
CA ASN A 611 -8.61 43.68 7.31
C ASN A 611 -9.39 43.19 6.08
N ILE A 612 -9.26 41.92 5.71
CA ILE A 612 -9.90 41.38 4.50
C ILE A 612 -11.06 40.49 4.94
N PRO A 613 -12.32 40.90 4.67
CA PRO A 613 -13.49 40.11 5.03
C PRO A 613 -13.63 38.88 4.13
N VAL A 614 -14.26 37.84 4.68
CA VAL A 614 -14.65 36.64 3.94
C VAL A 614 -16.01 36.90 3.29
N THR A 615 -16.09 36.70 1.98
CA THR A 615 -17.26 36.93 1.14
C THR A 615 -17.64 35.65 0.40
N ASN A 616 -18.82 35.61 -0.22
CA ASN A 616 -19.29 34.44 -0.98
C ASN A 616 -18.34 34.05 -2.13
N GLU A 617 -17.62 35.02 -2.70
CA GLU A 617 -16.64 34.80 -3.78
C GLU A 617 -15.32 34.23 -3.25
N ASN A 618 -14.87 34.68 -2.08
CA ASN A 618 -13.55 34.33 -1.56
C ASN A 618 -13.55 33.21 -0.49
N ARG A 619 -14.74 32.73 -0.06
CA ARG A 619 -14.89 31.68 0.96
C ARG A 619 -14.13 30.38 0.63
N ASN A 620 -14.09 29.98 -0.64
CA ASN A 620 -13.34 28.79 -1.07
C ASN A 620 -11.84 28.97 -0.79
N TYR A 621 -11.32 30.16 -1.07
CA TYR A 621 -9.93 30.50 -0.84
C TYR A 621 -9.59 30.63 0.66
N TYR A 622 -10.51 31.16 1.46
CA TYR A 622 -10.39 31.15 2.93
C TYR A 622 -10.25 29.72 3.47
N VAL A 623 -11.12 28.80 3.03
CA VAL A 623 -11.08 27.39 3.44
C VAL A 623 -9.78 26.71 3.01
N GLU A 624 -9.33 26.93 1.77
CA GLU A 624 -8.06 26.36 1.27
C GLU A 624 -6.86 26.84 2.11
N LEU A 625 -6.78 28.14 2.40
CA LEU A 625 -5.73 28.69 3.25
C LEU A 625 -5.79 28.17 4.69
N TYR A 626 -7.00 28.05 5.25
CA TYR A 626 -7.19 27.50 6.60
C TYR A 626 -6.70 26.06 6.69
N LEU A 627 -7.08 25.22 5.72
CA LEU A 627 -6.67 23.82 5.65
C LEU A 627 -5.15 23.70 5.48
N ASN A 628 -4.55 24.46 4.58
CA ASN A 628 -3.11 24.44 4.37
C ASN A 628 -2.35 24.94 5.61
N TRP A 629 -2.86 25.95 6.32
CA TRP A 629 -2.24 26.45 7.53
C TRP A 629 -2.26 25.41 8.66
N ILE A 630 -3.42 24.84 9.01
CA ILE A 630 -3.54 23.84 10.08
C ILE A 630 -2.79 22.55 9.75
N LEU A 631 -2.94 22.02 8.53
CA LEU A 631 -2.45 20.68 8.20
C LEU A 631 -0.99 20.68 7.70
N ASN A 632 -0.46 21.82 7.23
CA ASN A 632 0.90 21.92 6.71
C ASN A 632 1.74 22.99 7.41
N SER A 633 1.41 24.28 7.26
CA SER A 633 2.32 25.37 7.59
C SER A 633 2.58 25.53 9.09
N SER A 634 1.55 25.41 9.92
CA SER A 634 1.64 25.60 11.39
C SER A 634 2.56 24.60 12.09
N ILE A 635 2.69 23.39 11.53
CA ILE A 635 3.45 22.28 12.12
C ILE A 635 4.64 21.87 11.24
N TYR A 636 5.04 22.69 10.26
CA TYR A 636 5.96 22.27 9.21
C TYR A 636 7.33 21.84 9.76
N GLU A 637 7.93 22.61 10.67
CA GLU A 637 9.25 22.29 11.21
C GLU A 637 9.23 21.04 12.10
N GLN A 638 8.21 20.93 12.95
CA GLN A 638 7.97 19.77 13.82
C GLN A 638 7.76 18.51 12.97
N PHE A 639 6.89 18.60 11.97
CA PHE A 639 6.58 17.48 11.08
C PHE A 639 7.77 17.12 10.19
N ARG A 640 8.55 18.10 9.72
CA ARG A 640 9.77 17.86 8.93
C ARG A 640 10.80 17.08 9.74
N ALA A 641 11.03 17.44 10.99
CA ALA A 641 11.93 16.70 11.87
C ALA A 641 11.46 15.25 12.09
N PHE A 642 10.16 15.06 12.32
CA PHE A 642 9.50 13.77 12.44
C PHE A 642 9.62 12.92 11.15
N TYR A 643 9.32 13.50 10.00
CA TYR A 643 9.46 12.89 8.68
C TYR A 643 10.90 12.40 8.42
N LEU A 644 11.90 13.26 8.68
CA LEU A 644 13.31 12.89 8.50
C LEU A 644 13.73 11.75 9.44
N GLY A 645 13.19 11.73 10.66
CA GLY A 645 13.42 10.65 11.62
C GLY A 645 12.89 9.31 11.10
N PHE A 646 11.64 9.30 10.62
CA PHE A 646 11.00 8.10 10.06
C PHE A 646 11.78 7.53 8.88
N HIS A 647 12.13 8.40 7.92
CA HIS A 647 12.85 7.99 6.73
C HIS A 647 14.32 7.60 6.99
N SER A 648 14.94 8.05 8.08
CA SER A 648 16.32 7.64 8.42
C SER A 648 16.45 6.11 8.58
N VAL A 649 15.39 5.45 9.04
CA VAL A 649 15.31 3.99 9.21
C VAL A 649 14.68 3.35 7.98
N CYS A 650 13.53 3.88 7.54
CA CYS A 650 12.69 3.26 6.51
C CYS A 650 13.02 3.66 5.06
N ALA A 651 14.17 4.27 4.76
CA ALA A 651 14.58 4.67 3.40
C ALA A 651 14.83 3.50 2.42
N SER A 652 13.85 2.62 2.21
CA SER A 652 13.84 1.55 1.23
C SER A 652 12.83 1.85 0.13
N ASN A 653 13.12 1.38 -1.09
CA ASN A 653 12.18 1.44 -2.21
C ASN A 653 10.88 0.68 -1.90
N ALA A 654 10.88 -0.25 -0.94
CA ALA A 654 9.67 -0.93 -0.50
C ALA A 654 8.59 0.02 0.05
N LEU A 655 8.96 1.17 0.64
CA LEU A 655 7.97 2.16 1.10
C LEU A 655 7.15 2.77 -0.04
N ILE A 656 7.70 2.85 -1.25
CA ILE A 656 7.03 3.44 -2.43
C ILE A 656 5.77 2.64 -2.79
N MET A 657 5.72 1.35 -2.43
CA MET A 657 4.61 0.47 -2.73
C MET A 657 3.41 0.63 -1.77
N LEU A 658 3.60 1.35 -0.66
CA LEU A 658 2.60 1.45 0.39
C LEU A 658 1.67 2.64 0.19
N ARG A 659 0.40 2.45 0.54
CA ARG A 659 -0.59 3.52 0.71
C ARG A 659 -0.54 4.09 2.14
N PRO A 660 -1.03 5.31 2.39
CA PRO A 660 -1.10 5.89 3.73
C PRO A 660 -1.79 4.97 4.76
N GLU A 661 -2.91 4.36 4.38
CA GLU A 661 -3.69 3.44 5.21
C GLU A 661 -2.90 2.15 5.52
N GLU A 662 -2.06 1.72 4.57
CA GLU A 662 -1.17 0.57 4.76
C GLU A 662 -0.02 0.89 5.72
N VAL A 663 0.50 2.12 5.72
CA VAL A 663 1.50 2.57 6.70
C VAL A 663 0.90 2.64 8.10
N GLU A 664 -0.33 3.16 8.25
CA GLU A 664 -1.05 3.12 9.52
C GLU A 664 -1.17 1.67 10.01
N MET A 665 -1.64 0.75 9.18
CA MET A 665 -1.78 -0.66 9.56
C MET A 665 -0.44 -1.29 9.96
N LEU A 666 0.67 -0.94 9.32
CA LEU A 666 2.01 -1.45 9.67
C LEU A 666 2.52 -0.89 11.01
N VAL A 667 2.21 0.36 11.32
CA VAL A 667 2.66 1.02 12.56
C VAL A 667 1.75 0.66 13.73
N CYS A 668 0.44 0.80 13.56
CA CYS A 668 -0.53 0.72 14.66
C CYS A 668 -1.23 -0.64 14.73
N GLY A 669 -1.18 -1.44 13.67
CA GLY A 669 -1.94 -2.69 13.58
C GLY A 669 -3.36 -2.51 13.04
N SER A 670 -4.02 -3.64 12.81
CA SER A 670 -5.40 -3.70 12.33
C SER A 670 -6.40 -3.62 13.49
N PRO A 671 -7.52 -2.90 13.31
CA PRO A 671 -8.61 -2.87 14.30
C PRO A 671 -9.51 -4.12 14.25
N ASN A 672 -9.34 -5.01 13.27
CA ASN A 672 -10.22 -6.15 13.06
C ASN A 672 -9.87 -7.29 14.02
N LEU A 673 -10.81 -7.63 14.91
CA LEU A 673 -10.63 -8.65 15.93
C LEU A 673 -11.30 -9.97 15.49
N ASP A 674 -10.51 -11.02 15.30
CA ASP A 674 -11.01 -12.39 15.08
C ASP A 674 -10.57 -13.31 16.22
N LEU A 675 -11.42 -13.38 17.25
CA LEU A 675 -11.17 -14.19 18.44
C LEU A 675 -11.07 -15.69 18.14
N ASN A 676 -11.63 -16.17 17.03
CA ASN A 676 -11.53 -17.57 16.65
C ASN A 676 -10.10 -17.90 16.20
N GLU A 677 -9.46 -16.99 15.47
CA GLU A 677 -8.05 -17.11 15.09
C GLU A 677 -7.15 -17.02 16.32
N LEU A 678 -7.43 -16.10 17.26
CA LEU A 678 -6.69 -16.01 18.53
C LEU A 678 -6.75 -17.33 19.33
N ARG A 679 -7.95 -17.93 19.42
CA ARG A 679 -8.16 -19.20 20.12
C ARG A 679 -7.32 -20.33 19.53
N LYS A 680 -7.14 -20.38 18.21
CA LYS A 680 -6.36 -21.43 17.51
C LYS A 680 -4.87 -21.36 17.85
N VAL A 681 -4.35 -20.16 18.10
CA VAL A 681 -2.91 -19.93 18.37
C VAL A 681 -2.58 -19.76 19.85
N THR A 682 -3.59 -19.89 20.72
CA THR A 682 -3.40 -19.75 22.16
C THR A 682 -2.68 -20.96 22.74
N GLU A 683 -1.57 -20.70 23.42
CA GLU A 683 -0.85 -21.70 24.22
C GLU A 683 -1.41 -21.75 25.65
N TYR A 684 -1.67 -22.95 26.14
CA TYR A 684 -2.20 -23.16 27.49
C TYR A 684 -1.14 -23.77 28.40
N ASP A 685 -0.96 -23.17 29.58
CA ASP A 685 0.01 -23.61 30.58
C ASP A 685 -0.73 -23.90 31.90
N GLY A 686 -0.81 -25.18 32.26
CA GLY A 686 -1.61 -25.67 33.38
C GLY A 686 -3.12 -25.83 33.10
N TYR A 687 -3.58 -25.39 31.93
CA TYR A 687 -4.90 -25.70 31.36
C TYR A 687 -4.77 -26.54 30.09
N LYS A 688 -5.85 -27.22 29.70
CA LYS A 688 -6.02 -27.87 28.40
C LYS A 688 -7.05 -27.11 27.56
N PRO A 689 -6.96 -27.17 26.21
CA PRO A 689 -7.95 -26.53 25.33
C PRO A 689 -9.40 -26.99 25.56
N ASP A 690 -9.57 -28.24 26.03
CA ASP A 690 -10.87 -28.87 26.26
C ASP A 690 -11.37 -28.69 27.71
N ASP A 691 -10.63 -27.99 28.57
CA ASP A 691 -11.06 -27.76 29.95
C ASP A 691 -12.34 -26.90 29.97
N PRO A 692 -13.35 -27.24 30.79
CA PRO A 692 -14.62 -26.50 30.83
C PRO A 692 -14.44 -24.99 31.05
N MET A 693 -13.49 -24.61 31.90
CA MET A 693 -13.19 -23.20 32.16
C MET A 693 -12.65 -22.47 30.92
N ILE A 694 -11.81 -23.11 30.11
CA ILE A 694 -11.28 -22.51 28.88
C ILE A 694 -12.38 -22.36 27.83
N ILE A 695 -13.25 -23.36 27.69
CA ILE A 695 -14.41 -23.28 26.79
C ILE A 695 -15.31 -22.12 27.22
N GLU A 696 -15.67 -22.05 28.50
CA GLU A 696 -16.48 -20.96 29.06
C GLU A 696 -15.81 -19.59 28.90
N PHE A 697 -14.48 -19.51 29.05
CA PHE A 697 -13.72 -18.28 28.83
C PHE A 697 -13.89 -17.75 27.41
N TRP A 698 -13.73 -18.59 26.40
CA TRP A 698 -13.91 -18.17 25.00
C TRP A 698 -15.36 -17.79 24.70
N ASP A 699 -16.33 -18.53 25.23
CA ASP A 699 -17.75 -18.22 25.08
C ASP A 699 -18.11 -16.87 25.73
N VAL A 700 -17.59 -16.60 26.93
CA VAL A 700 -17.75 -15.32 27.62
C VAL A 700 -17.13 -14.20 26.78
N LEU A 701 -15.87 -14.36 26.35
CA LEU A 701 -15.15 -13.34 25.58
C LEU A 701 -15.84 -13.01 24.26
N GLN A 702 -16.38 -14.02 23.56
CA GLN A 702 -17.09 -13.83 22.30
C GLN A 702 -18.45 -13.14 22.48
N SER A 703 -19.08 -13.33 23.64
CA SER A 703 -20.34 -12.66 24.01
C SER A 703 -20.19 -11.20 24.44
N LEU A 704 -18.97 -10.69 24.65
CA LEU A 704 -18.73 -9.30 25.02
C LEU A 704 -18.97 -8.34 23.84
N SER A 705 -19.20 -7.06 24.16
CA SER A 705 -19.22 -5.98 23.16
C SER A 705 -17.83 -5.77 22.53
N ASP A 706 -17.77 -5.18 21.34
CA ASP A 706 -16.50 -4.95 20.65
C ASP A 706 -15.59 -3.97 21.42
N GLU A 707 -16.18 -3.02 22.16
CA GLU A 707 -15.42 -2.15 23.08
C GLU A 707 -14.74 -2.95 24.20
N LEU A 708 -15.45 -3.91 24.81
CA LEU A 708 -14.89 -4.76 25.85
C LEU A 708 -13.86 -5.75 25.29
N LYS A 709 -14.04 -6.24 24.06
CA LYS A 709 -13.02 -7.06 23.37
C LYS A 709 -11.74 -6.27 23.13
N LYS A 710 -11.85 -5.00 22.73
CA LYS A 710 -10.70 -4.09 22.59
C LYS A 710 -10.00 -3.85 23.93
N LYS A 711 -10.76 -3.59 25.01
CA LYS A 711 -10.21 -3.46 26.37
C LYS A 711 -9.52 -4.74 26.84
N PHE A 712 -10.05 -5.91 26.50
CA PHE A 712 -9.40 -7.18 26.80
C PHE A 712 -8.07 -7.34 26.04
N LEU A 713 -8.03 -6.97 24.76
CA LEU A 713 -6.78 -7.02 24.00
C LEU A 713 -5.76 -6.04 24.60
N LEU A 714 -6.19 -4.83 24.94
CA LEU A 714 -5.35 -3.83 25.61
C LEU A 714 -4.81 -4.34 26.94
N PHE A 715 -5.68 -4.94 27.77
CA PHE A 715 -5.31 -5.54 29.05
C PHE A 715 -4.26 -6.64 28.90
N THR A 716 -4.37 -7.48 27.87
CA THR A 716 -3.52 -8.67 27.74
C THR A 716 -2.27 -8.48 26.88
N THR A 717 -2.29 -7.53 25.94
CA THR A 717 -1.23 -7.34 24.92
C THR A 717 -0.63 -5.94 24.94
N GLY A 718 -1.25 -4.99 25.64
CA GLY A 718 -0.83 -3.58 25.68
C GLY A 718 -1.25 -2.76 24.45
N SER A 719 -2.07 -3.31 23.56
CA SER A 719 -2.68 -2.59 22.42
C SER A 719 -4.10 -3.09 22.20
N ASP A 720 -4.99 -2.23 21.72
CA ASP A 720 -6.35 -2.60 21.30
C ASP A 720 -6.41 -3.04 19.81
N ARG A 721 -5.26 -3.12 19.15
CA ARG A 721 -5.09 -3.51 17.75
C ARG A 721 -4.25 -4.78 17.60
N VAL A 722 -4.43 -5.47 16.49
CA VAL A 722 -3.73 -6.73 16.17
C VAL A 722 -2.65 -6.48 15.12
N PRO A 723 -1.56 -7.27 15.09
CA PRO A 723 -0.57 -7.18 14.02
C PRO A 723 -1.19 -7.37 12.63
N VAL A 724 -0.56 -6.80 11.60
CA VAL A 724 -0.90 -7.08 10.20
C VAL A 724 -0.87 -8.60 9.98
N GLY A 725 -1.87 -9.18 9.31
CA GLY A 725 -2.04 -10.63 9.20
C GLY A 725 -3.05 -11.23 10.19
N GLY A 726 -3.51 -10.45 11.18
CA GLY A 726 -4.61 -10.83 12.07
C GLY A 726 -4.16 -11.59 13.32
N MET A 727 -5.13 -12.02 14.12
CA MET A 727 -4.89 -12.67 15.42
C MET A 727 -4.19 -14.04 15.30
N GLY A 728 -4.24 -14.70 14.14
CA GLY A 728 -3.59 -15.99 13.89
C GLY A 728 -2.05 -15.91 13.79
N GLU A 729 -1.47 -14.72 13.75
CA GLU A 729 -0.01 -14.53 13.80
C GLU A 729 0.48 -14.10 15.20
N MET A 730 -0.44 -13.98 16.17
CA MET A 730 -0.11 -13.57 17.53
C MET A 730 0.31 -14.77 18.37
N THR A 731 1.29 -14.57 19.24
CA THR A 731 1.52 -15.47 20.37
C THR A 731 0.65 -15.02 21.53
N PHE A 732 -0.25 -15.87 22.02
CA PHE A 732 -1.09 -15.61 23.19
C PHE A 732 -1.00 -16.79 24.15
N LYS A 733 -0.81 -16.52 25.44
CA LYS A 733 -0.63 -17.57 26.45
C LYS A 733 -1.62 -17.42 27.60
N ILE A 734 -2.30 -18.50 27.96
CA ILE A 734 -3.15 -18.56 29.17
C ILE A 734 -2.50 -19.47 30.20
N THR A 735 -2.21 -18.93 31.38
CA THR A 735 -1.59 -19.66 32.48
C THR A 735 -2.54 -19.83 33.65
N ARG A 736 -2.61 -21.04 34.18
CA ARG A 736 -3.39 -21.37 35.37
C ARG A 736 -2.70 -20.89 36.65
N ILE A 737 -3.48 -20.30 37.55
CA ILE A 737 -3.07 -20.08 38.94
C ILE A 737 -4.02 -20.81 39.90
N THR A 738 -3.47 -21.72 40.73
CA THR A 738 -4.26 -22.60 41.61
C THR A 738 -4.50 -22.03 43.00
N ASN A 739 -3.69 -21.08 43.46
CA ASN A 739 -3.64 -20.69 44.87
C ASN A 739 -4.44 -19.41 45.21
N ARG A 740 -5.16 -18.82 44.23
CA ARG A 740 -5.87 -17.54 44.39
C ARG A 740 -7.19 -17.47 43.59
N PRO A 741 -8.20 -18.31 43.89
CA PRO A 741 -9.43 -18.40 43.08
C PRO A 741 -10.33 -17.15 43.13
N ASN A 742 -10.19 -16.30 44.16
CA ASN A 742 -10.98 -15.07 44.33
C ASN A 742 -10.35 -13.83 43.69
N ASN A 743 -9.10 -13.93 43.22
CA ASN A 743 -8.38 -12.80 42.63
C ASN A 743 -8.95 -12.44 41.26
N LEU A 744 -8.65 -11.22 40.82
CA LEU A 744 -8.87 -10.84 39.43
C LEU A 744 -7.87 -11.57 38.53
N PRO A 745 -8.20 -11.80 37.24
CA PRO A 745 -7.20 -12.24 36.29
C PRO A 745 -6.11 -11.16 36.18
N GLU A 746 -4.87 -11.60 35.99
CA GLU A 746 -3.70 -10.73 35.84
C GLU A 746 -3.14 -10.88 34.42
N ALA A 747 -2.45 -9.86 33.91
CA ALA A 747 -1.86 -9.91 32.58
C ALA A 747 -0.40 -9.44 32.59
N HIS A 748 0.41 -10.08 31.74
CA HIS A 748 1.77 -9.66 31.42
C HIS A 748 1.81 -9.30 29.94
N THR A 749 1.55 -8.02 29.65
CA THR A 749 1.44 -7.49 28.27
C THR A 749 2.70 -7.71 27.44
N CYS A 750 3.90 -7.65 28.05
CA CYS A 750 5.16 -7.90 27.35
C CYS A 750 5.26 -9.30 26.71
N PHE A 751 4.54 -10.28 27.26
CA PHE A 751 4.52 -11.67 26.81
C PHE A 751 3.16 -12.10 26.23
N ASN A 752 2.21 -11.17 26.07
CA ASN A 752 0.83 -11.47 25.68
C ASN A 752 0.23 -12.60 26.51
N GLN A 753 0.43 -12.54 27.84
CA GLN A 753 0.09 -13.62 28.75
C GLN A 753 -1.06 -13.21 29.68
N LEU A 754 -2.10 -14.03 29.76
CA LEU A 754 -3.18 -13.93 30.71
C LEU A 754 -3.00 -14.99 31.81
N VAL A 755 -2.92 -14.54 33.05
CA VAL A 755 -2.93 -15.40 34.23
C VAL A 755 -4.38 -15.51 34.70
N LEU A 756 -4.96 -16.69 34.51
CA LEU A 756 -6.38 -16.93 34.70
C LEU A 756 -6.63 -17.86 35.90
N PRO A 757 -7.20 -17.35 37.01
CA PRO A 757 -7.65 -18.18 38.12
C PRO A 757 -8.72 -19.16 37.69
N GLN A 758 -8.78 -20.30 38.39
CA GLN A 758 -9.86 -21.27 38.18
C GLN A 758 -11.10 -20.81 38.94
N TYR A 759 -12.06 -20.24 38.23
CA TYR A 759 -13.36 -19.86 38.80
C TYR A 759 -14.34 -21.03 38.81
N GLU A 760 -15.28 -21.02 39.76
CA GLU A 760 -16.26 -22.09 39.94
C GLU A 760 -17.43 -22.01 38.95
N THR A 761 -17.77 -20.80 38.48
CA THR A 761 -18.91 -20.58 37.59
C THR A 761 -18.59 -19.57 36.49
N ARG A 762 -19.23 -19.76 35.33
CA ARG A 762 -19.23 -18.80 34.20
C ARG A 762 -19.56 -17.36 34.62
N GLY A 763 -20.50 -17.18 35.54
CA GLY A 763 -20.90 -15.85 36.02
C GLY A 763 -19.78 -15.12 36.76
N ILE A 764 -19.05 -15.83 37.63
CA ILE A 764 -17.89 -15.27 38.35
C ILE A 764 -16.76 -14.94 37.37
N LEU A 765 -16.49 -15.84 36.41
CA LEU A 765 -15.50 -15.61 35.35
C LEU A 765 -15.81 -14.32 34.56
N GLN A 766 -17.06 -14.17 34.10
CA GLN A 766 -17.48 -12.99 33.35
C GLN A 766 -17.35 -11.72 34.19
N GLN A 767 -17.84 -11.73 35.43
CA GLN A 767 -17.77 -10.57 36.32
C GLN A 767 -16.32 -10.15 36.60
N LYS A 768 -15.47 -11.10 36.99
CA LYS A 768 -14.05 -10.84 37.32
C LYS A 768 -13.26 -10.40 36.09
N LEU A 769 -13.53 -10.99 34.93
CA LEU A 769 -12.89 -10.59 33.68
C LEU A 769 -13.27 -9.15 33.30
N ILE A 770 -14.56 -8.80 33.34
CA ILE A 770 -15.04 -7.43 33.05
C ILE A 770 -14.45 -6.41 34.01
N ILE A 771 -14.37 -6.75 35.31
CA ILE A 771 -13.75 -5.86 36.31
C ILE A 771 -12.26 -5.65 35.98
N ALA A 772 -11.51 -6.70 35.67
CA ALA A 772 -10.09 -6.57 35.36
C ALA A 772 -9.83 -5.74 34.11
N ILE A 773 -10.54 -6.00 33.00
CA ILE A 773 -10.33 -5.27 31.74
C ILE A 773 -10.82 -3.82 31.81
N SER A 774 -11.78 -3.51 32.69
CA SER A 774 -12.32 -2.15 32.81
C SER A 774 -11.51 -1.26 33.74
N ASN A 775 -10.74 -1.84 34.66
CA ASN A 775 -9.92 -1.12 35.65
C ASN A 775 -8.41 -1.26 35.38
N ALA A 776 -8.02 -1.57 34.15
CA ALA A 776 -6.63 -1.79 33.76
C ALA A 776 -5.81 -0.50 33.61
N GLU A 777 -6.47 0.65 33.40
CA GLU A 777 -5.83 1.95 33.24
C GLU A 777 -6.13 2.84 34.45
N GLY A 778 -5.17 2.90 35.36
CA GLY A 778 -5.28 3.63 36.62
C GLY A 778 -4.76 2.78 37.77
N PHE A 779 -3.99 3.40 38.66
CA PHE A 779 -3.62 2.82 39.96
C PHE A 779 -4.88 2.62 40.81
N GLY A 780 -5.71 1.64 40.45
CA GLY A 780 -6.93 1.27 41.15
C GLY A 780 -6.72 0.08 42.07
N LEU A 781 -5.64 0.07 42.84
CA LEU A 781 -5.43 -0.79 44.01
C LEU A 781 -4.51 -0.03 44.98
N GLU A 782 -5.10 0.89 45.74
CA GLU A 782 -4.70 1.11 47.14
C GLU A 782 -5.60 0.26 48.05
#